data_AF-A0A6L9MI06-F1
#
_entry.id   AF-A0A6L9MI06-F1
#
_cell.length_a   1.000
_cell.length_b   1.000
_cell.length_c   1.000
_cell.angle_alpha   90.00
_cell.angle_beta   90.00
_cell.angle_gamma   90.00
#
_symmetry.space_group_name_H-M   'P 1'
#
loop_
_entity.id
_entity.type
_entity.pdbx_description
1 polymer ?
#
loop_
_entity_poly.entity_id
_entity_poly.type
_entity_poly.pdbx_seq_one_letter_code
_entity_poly.pdbx_strand_id
1 'polypeptide(L)'
;MLSTYLSYQLYTRDMPKTLDRIASDPVINRDAEYYRANIHSVSTVDEFMDDYRLYSYAMKAYGLEEQIPSRALIKKVLESDLGDKTSIANKLSDERYRAFAAAFNFAKATEPVAPTGQTTAQTDLLVDAYSEHRIRGGQAHAATTKAYLDGIGSITDVDAFLDNRTLFTVALEAAGIDASIASRAFIRDVLTGNAADGPAAKGDLRYTVLAAMLPFEPDGSAPAEGLQSPSHANTTVFAWLDRKGLGTSPQAAAYQVSYYEAEIGGVRTADDLVENIRLFGVTLSSVGLNAGIETPAFAWTILTSDPADPQSALNRMAEDTPEQLLRKQQYQALVERFNFDAQGNVPAGESAQTDASKKATVEAYFTNYQNQNASSDRVATSLFKAAIASVKTAAQFVSVGALYDYALTAFDLDPSEESRSTIMRVLRSDLSDPKSFANSIGDERYVRLAAAFNFDDSGKVAAPRLAQTAANQTDTAERYAERLGADPTDAAIEKAKAETEAYRSALASVVSVKDFVASKTLTDYALKAYGLEADRLSQKDLVAILTSDLSDPESFVNASGDKRMIEFAAAYAFTPEGGIDRDRANVQTAKNFLSTQDFFLRQAMEEEAGADNEAVRLALYFRRMGPDLTSFYDVLADPALLNVVQIAVGLPAESGQSNIDVQKRTLEKKLNLESFKDPQQLERFISRFIALYDAQSASSVSSPALTILGGAML
;
A
#
# COMPACT_ATOMS: atom_id res chain seq x y z
N MET A 1 56.90 24.25 5.72
CA MET A 1 55.68 23.96 4.93
C MET A 1 55.76 22.51 4.49
N LEU A 2 54.70 21.72 4.69
CA LEU A 2 54.61 20.39 4.10
C LEU A 2 54.63 20.54 2.57
N SER A 3 55.20 19.59 1.82
CA SER A 3 55.11 19.65 0.36
C SER A 3 53.65 19.46 -0.08
N THR A 4 53.24 20.10 -1.18
CA THR A 4 51.89 20.01 -1.74
C THR A 4 51.43 18.56 -1.89
N TYR A 5 52.34 17.69 -2.35
CA TYR A 5 52.08 16.25 -2.47
C TYR A 5 51.83 15.55 -1.13
N LEU A 6 52.60 15.88 -0.09
CA LEU A 6 52.40 15.32 1.24
C LEU A 6 51.07 15.79 1.86
N SER A 7 50.70 17.07 1.67
CA SER A 7 49.40 17.59 2.07
C SER A 7 48.26 16.87 1.36
N TYR A 8 48.34 16.69 0.05
CA TYR A 8 47.37 15.88 -0.72
C TYR A 8 47.25 14.44 -0.20
N GLN A 9 48.38 13.80 0.15
CA GLN A 9 48.36 12.46 0.74
C GLN A 9 47.72 12.43 2.14
N LEU A 10 47.84 13.48 2.95
CA LEU A 10 47.19 13.53 4.26
C LEU A 10 45.66 13.45 4.15
N TYR A 11 45.07 14.14 3.16
CA TYR A 11 43.63 14.07 2.91
C TYR A 11 43.20 12.73 2.31
N THR A 12 44.03 12.15 1.43
CA THR A 12 43.60 11.03 0.57
C THR A 12 44.00 9.64 1.03
N ARG A 13 44.99 9.51 1.94
CA ARG A 13 45.49 8.21 2.41
C ARG A 13 44.44 7.44 3.21
N ASP A 14 43.64 8.15 4.00
CA ASP A 14 42.56 7.60 4.82
C ASP A 14 41.34 8.52 4.72
N MET A 15 40.70 8.48 3.54
CA MET A 15 39.56 9.34 3.21
C MET A 15 38.42 9.24 4.23
N PRO A 16 38.00 8.05 4.73
CA PRO A 16 36.95 7.97 5.75
C PRO A 16 37.29 8.78 7.00
N LYS A 17 38.50 8.59 7.55
CA LYS A 17 38.93 9.32 8.74
C LYS A 17 39.05 10.83 8.51
N THR A 18 39.48 11.23 7.31
CA THR A 18 39.50 12.64 6.92
C THR A 18 38.09 13.23 6.91
N LEU A 19 37.14 12.56 6.27
CA LEU A 19 35.75 13.03 6.20
C LEU A 19 35.08 13.06 7.58
N ASP A 20 35.36 12.10 8.47
CA ASP A 20 34.86 12.12 9.86
C ASP A 20 35.36 13.35 10.63
N ARG A 21 36.63 13.73 10.43
CA ARG A 21 37.21 14.95 11.01
C ARG A 21 36.51 16.20 10.46
N ILE A 22 36.31 16.27 9.14
CA ILE A 22 35.60 17.39 8.50
C ILE A 22 34.17 17.50 9.02
N ALA A 23 33.46 16.37 9.11
CA ALA A 23 32.10 16.31 9.62
C ALA A 23 31.99 16.70 11.10
N SER A 24 33.09 16.61 11.87
CA SER A 24 33.16 17.02 13.27
C SER A 24 33.38 18.53 13.45
N ASP A 25 33.67 19.29 12.40
CA ASP A 25 33.75 20.75 12.49
C ASP A 25 32.37 21.33 12.87
N PRO A 26 32.28 22.24 13.87
CA PRO A 26 31.00 22.73 14.36
C PRO A 26 30.11 23.41 13.30
N VAL A 27 30.69 24.08 12.31
CA VAL A 27 29.92 24.80 11.28
C VAL A 27 29.39 23.79 10.25
N ILE A 28 30.27 22.91 9.77
CA ILE A 28 29.92 21.83 8.83
C ILE A 28 28.85 20.92 9.42
N ASN A 29 29.03 20.52 10.69
CA ASN A 29 28.08 19.68 11.39
C ASN A 29 26.70 20.35 11.48
N ARG A 30 26.65 21.61 11.94
CA ARG A 30 25.39 22.35 12.10
C ARG A 30 24.65 22.52 10.77
N ASP A 31 25.36 22.72 9.66
CA ASP A 31 24.76 22.86 8.34
C ASP A 31 24.25 21.52 7.80
N ALA A 32 25.00 20.43 8.01
CA ALA A 32 24.55 19.09 7.70
C ALA A 32 23.33 18.68 8.54
N GLU A 33 23.30 19.00 9.84
CA GLU A 33 22.14 18.80 10.72
C GLU A 33 20.91 19.56 10.22
N TYR A 34 21.07 20.83 9.87
CA TYR A 34 19.96 21.61 9.34
C TYR A 34 19.42 21.04 8.03
N TYR A 35 20.32 20.60 7.13
CA TYR A 35 19.90 19.96 5.90
C TYR A 35 19.10 18.68 6.16
N ARG A 36 19.63 17.77 7.01
CA ARG A 36 18.94 16.54 7.44
C ARG A 36 17.58 16.83 8.07
N ALA A 37 17.48 17.91 8.85
CA ALA A 37 16.24 18.24 9.55
C ALA A 37 15.14 18.80 8.65
N ASN A 38 15.50 19.57 7.62
CA ASN A 38 14.51 20.39 6.91
C ASN A 38 14.24 19.91 5.48
N ILE A 39 15.17 19.21 4.81
CA ILE A 39 15.00 18.87 3.39
C ILE A 39 13.80 17.94 3.12
N HIS A 40 13.46 17.08 4.08
CA HIS A 40 12.33 16.15 3.97
C HIS A 40 10.96 16.82 3.96
N SER A 41 10.88 18.09 4.41
CA SER A 41 9.63 18.87 4.48
C SER A 41 9.42 19.75 3.24
N VAL A 42 10.43 19.87 2.38
CA VAL A 42 10.37 20.69 1.17
C VAL A 42 9.60 19.92 0.11
N SER A 43 8.63 20.55 -0.55
CA SER A 43 7.82 19.93 -1.60
C SER A 43 7.91 20.66 -2.94
N THR A 44 8.27 21.94 -2.94
CA THR A 44 8.34 22.76 -4.17
C THR A 44 9.71 23.40 -4.38
N VAL A 45 10.00 23.77 -5.63
CA VAL A 45 11.22 24.52 -5.99
C VAL A 45 11.26 25.85 -5.24
N ASP A 46 10.12 26.51 -5.05
CA ASP A 46 10.03 27.79 -4.36
C ASP A 46 10.35 27.66 -2.86
N GLU A 47 9.74 26.69 -2.17
CA GLU A 47 10.07 26.39 -0.77
C GLU A 47 11.56 26.05 -0.59
N PHE A 48 12.11 25.22 -1.48
CA PHE A 48 13.51 24.84 -1.44
C PHE A 48 14.44 26.04 -1.57
N MET A 49 14.15 26.90 -2.54
CA MET A 49 14.99 28.03 -2.84
C MET A 49 14.87 29.12 -1.78
N ASP A 50 13.68 29.33 -1.21
CA ASP A 50 13.42 30.35 -0.19
C ASP A 50 14.06 30.04 1.18
N ASP A 51 14.27 28.76 1.49
CA ASP A 51 15.22 28.39 2.55
C ASP A 51 16.66 28.50 2.03
N TYR A 52 17.25 29.69 2.23
CA TYR A 52 18.63 29.97 1.81
C TYR A 52 19.65 28.95 2.36
N ARG A 53 19.42 28.39 3.55
CA ARG A 53 20.37 27.47 4.20
C ARG A 53 20.31 26.09 3.55
N LEU A 54 19.12 25.57 3.25
CA LEU A 54 18.95 24.35 2.44
C LEU A 54 19.50 24.54 1.03
N TYR A 55 19.14 25.65 0.39
CA TYR A 55 19.55 25.96 -0.96
C TYR A 55 21.07 26.09 -1.09
N SER A 56 21.72 26.87 -0.24
CA SER A 56 23.17 27.06 -0.27
C SER A 56 23.93 25.77 0.07
N TYR A 57 23.47 24.99 1.03
CA TYR A 57 24.04 23.68 1.35
C TYR A 57 24.05 22.76 0.13
N ALA A 58 22.90 22.63 -0.53
CA ALA A 58 22.74 21.79 -1.70
C ALA A 58 23.56 22.31 -2.88
N MET A 59 23.54 23.61 -3.15
CA MET A 59 24.36 24.22 -4.21
C MET A 59 25.85 23.96 -3.98
N LYS A 60 26.32 24.10 -2.73
CA LYS A 60 27.69 23.78 -2.34
C LYS A 60 28.01 22.31 -2.54
N ALA A 61 27.14 21.40 -2.10
CA ALA A 61 27.32 19.96 -2.31
C ALA A 61 27.57 19.62 -3.79
N TYR A 62 26.86 20.27 -4.72
CA TYR A 62 27.03 20.03 -6.15
C TYR A 62 28.09 20.93 -6.82
N GLY A 63 28.90 21.67 -6.04
CA GLY A 63 29.96 22.54 -6.55
C GLY A 63 29.47 23.79 -7.28
N LEU A 64 28.22 24.19 -7.05
CA LEU A 64 27.54 25.32 -7.68
C LEU A 64 27.49 26.56 -6.78
N GLU A 65 28.34 26.67 -5.76
CA GLU A 65 28.30 27.76 -4.76
C GLU A 65 28.36 29.17 -5.39
N GLU A 66 29.21 29.37 -6.39
CA GLU A 66 29.32 30.63 -7.16
C GLU A 66 28.04 30.99 -7.93
N GLN A 67 27.13 30.02 -8.12
CA GLN A 67 25.86 30.18 -8.85
C GLN A 67 24.67 30.39 -7.92
N ILE A 68 24.89 30.46 -6.59
CA ILE A 68 23.85 30.82 -5.61
C ILE A 68 23.14 32.15 -5.96
N PRO A 69 23.83 33.21 -6.45
CA PRO A 69 23.14 34.44 -6.87
C PRO A 69 22.25 34.26 -8.11
N SER A 70 22.50 33.25 -8.93
CA SER A 70 21.80 32.96 -10.21
C SER A 70 20.43 32.31 -10.00
N ARG A 71 19.63 32.77 -9.02
CA ARG A 71 18.37 32.12 -8.58
C ARG A 71 17.42 31.81 -9.75
N ALA A 72 17.22 32.72 -10.70
CA ALA A 72 16.32 32.50 -11.84
C ALA A 72 16.79 31.37 -12.79
N LEU A 73 18.11 31.19 -12.94
CA LEU A 73 18.66 30.09 -13.73
C LEU A 73 18.46 28.77 -12.98
N ILE A 74 18.80 28.75 -11.69
CA ILE A 74 18.71 27.53 -10.87
C ILE A 74 17.26 27.06 -10.71
N LYS A 75 16.31 27.99 -10.55
CA LYS A 75 14.88 27.66 -10.58
C LYS A 75 14.51 26.89 -11.85
N LYS A 76 14.88 27.41 -13.03
CA LYS A 76 14.63 26.75 -14.32
C LYS A 76 15.33 25.40 -14.47
N VAL A 77 16.50 25.24 -13.86
CA VAL A 77 17.23 23.96 -13.84
C VAL A 77 16.48 22.93 -13.01
N LEU A 78 16.02 23.29 -11.80
CA LEU A 78 15.23 22.41 -10.93
C LEU A 78 13.84 22.09 -11.49
N GLU A 79 13.26 23.00 -12.27
CA GLU A 79 11.99 22.80 -13.01
C GLU A 79 12.17 22.01 -14.32
N SER A 80 13.41 21.69 -14.73
CA SER A 80 13.66 21.03 -16.03
C SER A 80 13.24 19.55 -16.01
N ASP A 81 12.43 19.14 -16.98
CA ASP A 81 12.25 17.73 -17.30
C ASP A 81 13.54 17.17 -17.93
N LEU A 82 14.18 16.23 -17.23
CA LEU A 82 15.43 15.61 -17.68
C LEU A 82 15.23 14.62 -18.85
N GLY A 83 13.99 14.20 -19.12
CA GLY A 83 13.61 13.41 -20.29
C GLY A 83 13.50 14.25 -21.57
N ASP A 84 13.18 15.54 -21.45
CA ASP A 84 13.16 16.47 -22.58
C ASP A 84 14.60 16.90 -22.94
N LYS A 85 15.10 16.43 -24.09
CA LYS A 85 16.44 16.79 -24.60
C LYS A 85 16.65 18.29 -24.78
N THR A 86 15.59 19.08 -24.81
CA THR A 86 15.63 20.54 -25.01
C THR A 86 15.46 21.35 -23.71
N SER A 87 15.33 20.69 -22.56
CA SER A 87 15.23 21.36 -21.25
C SER A 87 16.51 22.13 -20.89
N ILE A 88 16.40 23.10 -19.98
CA ILE A 88 17.52 23.97 -19.60
C ILE A 88 18.66 23.14 -19.01
N ALA A 89 18.36 22.22 -18.09
CA ALA A 89 19.36 21.33 -17.50
C ALA A 89 20.12 20.50 -18.55
N ASN A 90 19.49 20.16 -19.68
CA ASN A 90 20.11 19.37 -20.75
C ASN A 90 20.88 20.21 -21.78
N LYS A 91 20.61 21.53 -21.84
CA LYS A 91 21.28 22.47 -22.75
C LYS A 91 22.52 23.12 -22.14
N LEU A 92 22.64 23.13 -20.82
CA LEU A 92 23.82 23.66 -20.15
C LEU A 92 25.01 22.72 -20.39
N SER A 93 26.16 23.30 -20.70
CA SER A 93 27.39 22.54 -20.95
C SER A 93 28.02 22.00 -19.67
N ASP A 94 27.72 22.60 -18.52
CA ASP A 94 28.17 22.15 -17.21
C ASP A 94 27.22 21.10 -16.65
N GLU A 95 27.67 19.85 -16.59
CA GLU A 95 26.87 18.70 -16.16
C GLU A 95 26.41 18.78 -14.70
N ARG A 96 27.05 19.60 -13.87
CA ARG A 96 26.69 19.77 -12.46
C ARG A 96 25.26 20.29 -12.29
N TYR A 97 24.77 21.12 -13.23
CA TYR A 97 23.37 21.56 -13.23
C TYR A 97 22.40 20.40 -13.48
N ARG A 98 22.75 19.50 -14.40
CA ARG A 98 21.95 18.30 -14.67
C ARG A 98 21.99 17.33 -13.49
N ALA A 99 23.16 17.15 -12.87
CA ALA A 99 23.31 16.32 -11.67
C ALA A 99 22.52 16.89 -10.48
N PHE A 100 22.54 18.22 -10.30
CA PHE A 100 21.74 18.93 -9.31
C PHE A 100 20.23 18.73 -9.57
N ALA A 101 19.76 18.99 -10.78
CA ALA A 101 18.35 18.73 -11.15
C ALA A 101 17.94 17.26 -10.97
N ALA A 102 18.83 16.31 -11.25
CA ALA A 102 18.55 14.88 -11.08
C ALA A 102 18.46 14.47 -9.60
N ALA A 103 19.19 15.15 -8.73
CA ALA A 103 19.20 14.89 -7.30
C ALA A 103 17.90 15.34 -6.63
N PHE A 104 17.35 16.45 -7.09
CA PHE A 104 16.18 17.12 -6.53
C PHE A 104 15.01 17.00 -7.50
N ASN A 105 14.16 16.00 -7.27
CA ASN A 105 13.18 15.51 -8.22
C ASN A 105 11.89 16.34 -8.24
N PHE A 106 11.99 17.67 -8.42
CA PHE A 106 10.83 18.56 -8.49
C PHE A 106 10.07 18.43 -9.83
N ALA A 107 10.79 18.19 -10.94
CA ALA A 107 10.21 18.15 -12.29
C ALA A 107 9.43 16.87 -12.61
N LYS A 108 9.64 15.78 -11.87
CA LYS A 108 8.89 14.51 -12.02
C LYS A 108 7.58 14.50 -11.23
N ALA A 109 7.28 15.59 -10.51
CA ALA A 109 5.90 15.96 -10.26
C ALA A 109 5.29 16.43 -11.59
N THR A 110 5.05 15.49 -12.52
CA THR A 110 4.08 15.69 -13.59
C THR A 110 2.84 16.30 -12.96
N GLU A 111 2.38 17.45 -13.48
CA GLU A 111 1.11 18.14 -13.16
C GLU A 111 0.44 17.56 -11.90
N PRO A 112 0.50 18.22 -10.73
CA PRO A 112 0.02 17.63 -9.48
C PRO A 112 -1.31 16.95 -9.73
N VAL A 113 -1.30 15.60 -9.77
CA VAL A 113 -2.49 14.84 -10.12
C VAL A 113 -3.51 15.27 -9.10
N ALA A 114 -4.55 15.96 -9.58
CA ALA A 114 -5.53 16.57 -8.69
C ALA A 114 -5.95 15.48 -7.69
N PRO A 115 -5.79 15.73 -6.39
CA PRO A 115 -5.91 14.66 -5.43
C PRO A 115 -7.29 14.02 -5.58
N THR A 116 -7.34 12.70 -5.50
CA THR A 116 -8.55 11.90 -5.65
C THR A 116 -8.97 11.33 -4.32
N GLY A 117 -10.28 11.14 -4.12
CA GLY A 117 -10.81 10.58 -2.87
C GLY A 117 -10.21 9.22 -2.53
N GLN A 118 -9.80 8.44 -3.53
CA GLN A 118 -9.00 7.23 -3.41
C GLN A 118 -8.01 7.13 -4.56
N THR A 119 -6.86 6.49 -4.33
CA THR A 119 -5.98 6.00 -5.40
C THR A 119 -6.57 4.73 -6.02
N THR A 120 -6.06 4.31 -7.18
CA THR A 120 -6.42 3.02 -7.79
C THR A 120 -6.17 1.86 -6.82
N ALA A 121 -4.99 1.82 -6.19
CA ALA A 121 -4.65 0.77 -5.23
C ALA A 121 -5.58 0.75 -4.00
N GLN A 122 -5.92 1.92 -3.44
CA GLN A 122 -6.91 2.00 -2.34
C GLN A 122 -8.30 1.53 -2.79
N THR A 123 -8.70 1.87 -4.02
CA THR A 123 -9.98 1.43 -4.58
C THR A 123 -10.01 -0.08 -4.73
N ASP A 124 -8.96 -0.68 -5.29
CA ASP A 124 -8.91 -2.12 -5.51
C ASP A 124 -8.84 -2.89 -4.17
N LEU A 125 -8.04 -2.42 -3.20
CA LEU A 125 -8.03 -3.00 -1.85
C LEU A 125 -9.40 -2.95 -1.15
N LEU A 126 -10.15 -1.86 -1.31
CA LEU A 126 -11.49 -1.74 -0.75
C LEU A 126 -12.46 -2.70 -1.44
N VAL A 127 -12.38 -2.83 -2.77
CA VAL A 127 -13.20 -3.76 -3.55
C VAL A 127 -12.91 -5.22 -3.19
N ASP A 128 -11.65 -5.57 -2.97
CA ASP A 128 -11.24 -6.90 -2.51
C ASP A 128 -11.78 -7.13 -1.09
N ALA A 129 -11.60 -6.17 -0.19
CA ALA A 129 -12.11 -6.24 1.18
C ALA A 129 -13.65 -6.39 1.22
N TYR A 130 -14.37 -5.71 0.32
CA TYR A 130 -15.80 -5.86 0.11
C TYR A 130 -16.14 -7.25 -0.42
N SER A 131 -15.43 -7.78 -1.41
CA SER A 131 -15.75 -9.12 -1.94
C SER A 131 -15.53 -10.21 -0.87
N GLU A 132 -14.59 -9.99 0.05
CA GLU A 132 -14.22 -10.92 1.12
C GLU A 132 -15.02 -10.77 2.42
N HIS A 133 -15.76 -9.67 2.63
CA HIS A 133 -16.42 -9.39 3.93
C HIS A 133 -17.31 -10.53 4.41
N ARG A 134 -18.05 -11.18 3.50
CA ARG A 134 -18.94 -12.30 3.84
C ARG A 134 -18.19 -13.54 4.28
N ILE A 135 -16.99 -13.75 3.75
CA ILE A 135 -16.13 -14.87 4.14
C ILE A 135 -15.60 -14.62 5.54
N ARG A 136 -15.06 -13.41 5.80
CA ARG A 136 -14.55 -13.01 7.12
C ARG A 136 -15.65 -13.03 8.18
N GLY A 137 -16.78 -12.39 7.91
CA GLY A 137 -17.93 -12.36 8.83
C GLY A 137 -18.51 -13.75 9.10
N GLY A 138 -18.67 -14.58 8.07
CA GLY A 138 -19.13 -15.96 8.24
C GLY A 138 -18.17 -16.80 9.09
N GLN A 139 -16.85 -16.64 8.91
CA GLN A 139 -15.84 -17.30 9.75
C GLN A 139 -15.85 -16.78 11.19
N ALA A 140 -15.94 -15.46 11.38
CA ALA A 140 -15.97 -14.82 12.69
C ALA A 140 -17.13 -15.32 13.57
N HIS A 141 -18.24 -15.72 12.95
CA HIS A 141 -19.42 -16.22 13.65
C HIS A 141 -19.58 -17.74 13.65
N ALA A 142 -18.69 -18.50 13.01
CA ALA A 142 -18.81 -19.96 12.88
C ALA A 142 -18.86 -20.69 14.24
N ALA A 143 -18.13 -20.19 15.24
CA ALA A 143 -18.16 -20.75 16.59
C ALA A 143 -19.51 -20.49 17.29
N THR A 144 -20.06 -19.27 17.14
CA THR A 144 -21.35 -18.86 17.71
C THR A 144 -22.49 -19.69 17.13
N THR A 145 -22.52 -19.84 15.80
CA THR A 145 -23.57 -20.62 15.12
C THR A 145 -23.49 -22.10 15.50
N LYS A 146 -22.30 -22.68 15.58
CA LYS A 146 -22.10 -24.05 16.05
C LYS A 146 -22.56 -24.23 17.50
N ALA A 147 -22.19 -23.32 18.39
CA ALA A 147 -22.61 -23.36 19.79
C ALA A 147 -24.14 -23.31 19.94
N TYR A 148 -24.83 -22.58 19.07
CA TYR A 148 -26.29 -22.59 19.05
C TYR A 148 -26.87 -23.94 18.65
N LEU A 149 -26.41 -24.49 17.51
CA LEU A 149 -26.89 -25.78 16.99
C LEU A 149 -26.67 -26.93 17.97
N ASP A 150 -25.50 -26.99 18.60
CA ASP A 150 -25.16 -28.04 19.55
C ASP A 150 -25.86 -27.85 20.91
N GLY A 151 -26.13 -26.60 21.29
CA GLY A 151 -26.56 -26.24 22.64
C GLY A 151 -28.07 -26.20 22.83
N ILE A 152 -28.85 -25.73 21.85
CA ILE A 152 -30.27 -25.40 22.06
C ILE A 152 -31.12 -26.61 22.47
N GLY A 153 -30.81 -27.80 21.94
CA GLY A 153 -31.52 -29.05 22.31
C GLY A 153 -31.25 -29.55 23.73
N SER A 154 -30.27 -28.98 24.44
CA SER A 154 -29.93 -29.35 25.82
C SER A 154 -30.60 -28.46 26.89
N ILE A 155 -31.27 -27.39 26.47
CA ILE A 155 -31.98 -26.49 27.39
C ILE A 155 -33.23 -27.18 27.91
N THR A 156 -33.39 -27.19 29.24
CA THR A 156 -34.50 -27.88 29.93
C THR A 156 -35.48 -26.91 30.59
N ASP A 157 -35.10 -25.65 30.81
CA ASP A 157 -35.94 -24.61 31.37
C ASP A 157 -35.53 -23.21 30.88
N VAL A 158 -36.45 -22.25 31.04
CA VAL A 158 -36.30 -20.88 30.54
C VAL A 158 -35.14 -20.14 31.21
N ASP A 159 -34.87 -20.41 32.49
CA ASP A 159 -33.82 -19.71 33.22
C ASP A 159 -32.44 -20.17 32.71
N ALA A 160 -32.27 -21.47 32.40
CA ALA A 160 -31.09 -22.01 31.73
C ALA A 160 -30.84 -21.39 30.34
N PHE A 161 -31.91 -21.12 29.56
CA PHE A 161 -31.79 -20.40 28.30
C PHE A 161 -31.36 -18.94 28.50
N LEU A 162 -32.03 -18.23 29.40
CA LEU A 162 -31.74 -16.83 29.68
C LEU A 162 -30.28 -16.66 30.12
N ASP A 163 -29.78 -17.54 30.99
CA ASP A 163 -28.40 -17.51 31.50
C ASP A 163 -27.36 -17.85 30.42
N ASN A 164 -27.72 -18.57 29.37
CA ASN A 164 -26.83 -18.86 28.25
C ASN A 164 -26.75 -17.66 27.28
N ARG A 165 -25.72 -16.83 27.46
CA ARG A 165 -25.49 -15.63 26.64
C ARG A 165 -25.51 -15.90 25.14
N THR A 166 -24.87 -16.98 24.67
CA THR A 166 -24.77 -17.26 23.22
C THR A 166 -26.13 -17.65 22.64
N LEU A 167 -26.87 -18.55 23.30
CA LEU A 167 -28.20 -18.98 22.85
C LEU A 167 -29.18 -17.82 22.87
N PHE A 168 -29.17 -17.06 23.97
CA PHE A 168 -29.98 -15.88 24.15
C PHE A 168 -29.75 -14.86 23.03
N THR A 169 -28.49 -14.49 22.74
CA THR A 169 -28.16 -13.54 21.67
C THR A 169 -28.62 -14.03 20.30
N VAL A 170 -28.31 -15.27 19.93
CA VAL A 170 -28.65 -15.79 18.59
C VAL A 170 -30.16 -15.84 18.38
N ALA A 171 -30.93 -16.35 19.36
CA ALA A 171 -32.38 -16.45 19.22
C ALA A 171 -33.08 -15.09 19.17
N LEU A 172 -32.69 -14.16 20.06
CA LEU A 172 -33.27 -12.81 20.07
C LEU A 172 -32.94 -12.06 18.78
N GLU A 173 -31.67 -12.07 18.38
CA GLU A 173 -31.25 -11.36 17.18
C GLU A 173 -31.86 -12.01 15.93
N ALA A 174 -32.03 -13.34 15.86
CA ALA A 174 -32.78 -14.00 14.78
C ALA A 174 -34.24 -13.52 14.70
N ALA A 175 -34.88 -13.30 15.86
CA ALA A 175 -36.21 -12.69 15.95
C ALA A 175 -36.20 -11.17 15.71
N GLY A 176 -35.02 -10.53 15.65
CA GLY A 176 -34.84 -9.09 15.40
C GLY A 176 -34.87 -8.21 16.63
N ILE A 177 -34.62 -8.80 17.79
CA ILE A 177 -34.55 -8.14 19.07
C ILE A 177 -33.07 -7.92 19.36
N ASP A 178 -32.69 -6.68 19.65
CA ASP A 178 -31.33 -6.38 20.09
C ASP A 178 -31.11 -6.96 21.49
N ALA A 179 -30.31 -8.02 21.54
CA ALA A 179 -30.03 -8.76 22.77
C ALA A 179 -29.21 -7.94 23.79
N SER A 180 -28.53 -6.88 23.36
CA SER A 180 -27.68 -6.05 24.24
C SER A 180 -28.49 -5.15 25.18
N ILE A 181 -29.70 -4.78 24.78
CA ILE A 181 -30.61 -3.91 25.54
C ILE A 181 -31.89 -4.63 26.00
N ALA A 182 -32.07 -5.90 25.63
CA ALA A 182 -33.26 -6.68 25.98
C ALA A 182 -33.33 -6.96 27.49
N SER A 183 -34.49 -6.67 28.09
CA SER A 183 -34.76 -7.02 29.50
C SER A 183 -35.02 -8.52 29.65
N ARG A 184 -34.13 -9.21 30.37
CA ARG A 184 -34.27 -10.66 30.64
C ARG A 184 -35.59 -11.02 31.31
N ALA A 185 -36.07 -10.20 32.25
CA ALA A 185 -37.36 -10.41 32.89
C ALA A 185 -38.52 -10.33 31.90
N PHE A 186 -38.51 -9.34 31.01
CA PHE A 186 -39.53 -9.22 29.97
C PHE A 186 -39.48 -10.37 28.97
N ILE A 187 -38.27 -10.80 28.56
CA ILE A 187 -38.10 -11.96 27.69
C ILE A 187 -38.61 -13.24 28.35
N ARG A 188 -38.39 -13.41 29.66
CA ARG A 188 -38.96 -14.52 30.42
C ARG A 188 -40.48 -14.55 30.29
N ASP A 189 -41.14 -13.42 30.54
CA ASP A 189 -42.61 -13.30 30.44
C ASP A 189 -43.13 -13.50 29.00
N VAL A 190 -42.34 -13.15 27.99
CA VAL A 190 -42.63 -13.42 26.57
C VAL A 190 -42.59 -14.92 26.29
N LEU A 191 -41.61 -15.64 26.85
CA LEU A 191 -41.39 -17.06 26.59
C LEU A 191 -42.33 -17.97 27.38
N THR A 192 -42.79 -17.57 28.57
CA THR A 192 -43.63 -18.41 29.44
C THR A 192 -45.08 -17.91 29.58
N GLY A 193 -45.46 -16.88 28.84
CA GLY A 193 -46.73 -16.18 29.04
C GLY A 193 -47.24 -15.48 27.80
N ASN A 194 -48.04 -14.43 27.99
CA ASN A 194 -48.69 -13.68 26.91
C ASN A 194 -48.12 -12.26 26.72
N ALA A 195 -46.93 -11.98 27.26
CA ALA A 195 -46.33 -10.64 27.18
C ALA A 195 -46.03 -10.20 25.74
N ALA A 196 -45.95 -11.13 24.79
CA ALA A 196 -45.79 -10.87 23.36
C ALA A 196 -47.02 -10.20 22.72
N ASP A 197 -48.22 -10.39 23.28
CA ASP A 197 -49.48 -9.87 22.71
C ASP A 197 -49.52 -8.33 22.72
N GLY A 198 -48.94 -7.72 23.74
CA GLY A 198 -48.89 -6.27 23.89
C GLY A 198 -48.11 -5.57 22.76
N PRO A 199 -46.83 -5.93 22.52
CA PRO A 199 -46.07 -5.48 21.35
C PRO A 199 -46.74 -5.85 20.02
N ALA A 200 -47.27 -7.07 19.88
CA ALA A 200 -47.92 -7.51 18.65
C ALA A 200 -49.15 -6.68 18.30
N ALA A 201 -49.97 -6.31 19.29
CA ALA A 201 -51.11 -5.41 19.11
C ALA A 201 -50.70 -4.00 18.62
N LYS A 202 -49.42 -3.63 18.77
CA LYS A 202 -48.83 -2.38 18.26
C LYS A 202 -48.05 -2.58 16.96
N GLY A 203 -48.09 -3.77 16.38
CA GLY A 203 -47.41 -4.13 15.13
C GLY A 203 -45.99 -4.67 15.30
N ASP A 204 -45.48 -4.82 16.52
CA ASP A 204 -44.16 -5.42 16.76
C ASP A 204 -44.28 -6.94 16.98
N LEU A 205 -44.12 -7.69 15.89
CA LEU A 205 -44.26 -9.16 15.87
C LEU A 205 -43.00 -9.90 16.31
N ARG A 206 -41.91 -9.21 16.66
CA ARG A 206 -40.63 -9.87 16.96
C ARG A 206 -40.72 -10.77 18.19
N TYR A 207 -41.45 -10.34 19.21
CA TYR A 207 -41.65 -11.12 20.43
C TYR A 207 -42.58 -12.33 20.21
N THR A 208 -43.55 -12.23 19.32
CA THR A 208 -44.37 -13.39 18.92
C THR A 208 -43.55 -14.40 18.11
N VAL A 209 -42.65 -13.92 17.25
CA VAL A 209 -41.70 -14.78 16.53
C VAL A 209 -40.77 -15.49 17.52
N LEU A 210 -40.24 -14.78 18.52
CA LEU A 210 -39.38 -15.37 19.55
C LEU A 210 -40.12 -16.44 20.37
N ALA A 211 -41.34 -16.17 20.83
CA ALA A 211 -42.15 -17.13 21.59
C ALA A 211 -42.49 -18.38 20.76
N ALA A 212 -42.83 -18.22 19.48
CA ALA A 212 -43.08 -19.35 18.58
C ALA A 212 -41.79 -20.15 18.28
N MET A 213 -40.64 -19.49 18.26
CA MET A 213 -39.33 -20.09 18.00
C MET A 213 -38.83 -20.95 19.18
N LEU A 214 -39.23 -20.62 20.40
CA LEU A 214 -38.80 -21.27 21.65
C LEU A 214 -40.03 -21.58 22.53
N PRO A 215 -40.74 -22.68 22.25
CA PRO A 215 -42.02 -22.99 22.88
C PRO A 215 -41.85 -23.57 24.29
N PHE A 216 -41.50 -22.71 25.26
CA PHE A 216 -41.51 -23.12 26.68
C PHE A 216 -42.94 -23.31 27.17
N GLU A 217 -43.11 -24.23 28.12
CA GLU A 217 -44.37 -24.40 28.86
C GLU A 217 -44.61 -23.18 29.78
N PRO A 218 -45.86 -22.91 30.20
CA PRO A 218 -46.17 -21.79 31.09
C PRO A 218 -45.42 -21.80 32.44
N ASP A 219 -44.98 -22.98 32.90
CA ASP A 219 -44.17 -23.13 34.11
C ASP A 219 -42.67 -22.86 33.88
N GLY A 220 -42.27 -22.63 32.62
CA GLY A 220 -40.91 -22.36 32.20
C GLY A 220 -40.11 -23.60 31.82
N SER A 221 -40.68 -24.80 31.86
CA SER A 221 -40.01 -26.02 31.40
C SER A 221 -39.99 -26.14 29.88
N ALA A 222 -38.99 -26.83 29.33
CA ALA A 222 -38.94 -27.19 27.91
C ALA A 222 -39.81 -28.43 27.62
N PRO A 223 -40.44 -28.53 26.43
CA PRO A 223 -41.16 -29.73 26.00
C PRO A 223 -40.27 -30.97 25.96
N ALA A 224 -40.87 -32.17 26.05
CA ALA A 224 -40.14 -33.44 26.08
C ALA A 224 -39.35 -33.71 24.78
N GLU A 225 -39.87 -33.24 23.65
CA GLU A 225 -39.26 -33.26 22.33
C GLU A 225 -38.16 -32.21 22.15
N GLY A 226 -37.96 -31.32 23.14
CA GLY A 226 -37.02 -30.21 23.11
C GLY A 226 -37.60 -28.94 22.49
N LEU A 227 -36.89 -27.82 22.65
CA LEU A 227 -37.35 -26.50 22.16
C LEU A 227 -37.31 -26.37 20.64
N GLN A 228 -36.32 -26.98 19.99
CA GLN A 228 -36.13 -26.92 18.55
C GLN A 228 -35.65 -28.25 17.99
N SER A 229 -36.23 -28.66 16.87
CA SER A 229 -35.63 -29.72 16.05
C SER A 229 -34.32 -29.21 15.41
N PRO A 230 -33.43 -30.11 14.94
CA PRO A 230 -32.20 -29.70 14.25
C PRO A 230 -32.45 -28.74 13.07
N SER A 231 -33.54 -28.96 12.32
CA SER A 231 -33.91 -28.11 11.18
C SER A 231 -34.42 -26.73 11.61
N HIS A 232 -35.18 -26.64 12.71
CA HIS A 232 -35.59 -25.35 13.29
C HIS A 232 -34.41 -24.58 13.89
N ALA A 233 -33.46 -25.27 14.53
CA ALA A 233 -32.22 -24.66 15.02
C ALA A 233 -31.37 -24.11 13.87
N ASN A 234 -31.27 -24.86 12.76
CA ASN A 234 -30.63 -24.40 11.52
C ASN A 234 -31.33 -23.16 10.95
N THR A 235 -32.66 -23.14 10.88
CA THR A 235 -33.43 -21.97 10.43
C THR A 235 -33.17 -20.74 11.31
N THR A 236 -33.08 -20.92 12.63
CA THR A 236 -32.76 -19.84 13.57
C THR A 236 -31.36 -19.26 13.30
N VAL A 237 -30.36 -20.13 13.13
CA VAL A 237 -28.99 -19.72 12.79
C VAL A 237 -28.91 -19.02 11.44
N PHE A 238 -29.62 -19.52 10.43
CA PHE A 238 -29.64 -18.87 9.11
C PHE A 238 -30.27 -17.48 9.19
N ALA A 239 -31.42 -17.32 9.87
CA ALA A 239 -32.06 -16.04 10.07
C ALA A 239 -31.18 -15.04 10.84
N TRP A 240 -30.42 -15.54 11.82
CA TRP A 240 -29.45 -14.75 12.55
C TRP A 240 -28.31 -14.24 11.64
N LEU A 241 -27.71 -15.12 10.83
CA LEU A 241 -26.68 -14.72 9.85
C LEU A 241 -27.22 -13.73 8.82
N ASP A 242 -28.43 -13.95 8.31
CA ASP A 242 -29.07 -13.06 7.34
C ASP A 242 -29.24 -11.64 7.88
N ARG A 243 -29.67 -11.51 9.14
CA ARG A 243 -29.77 -10.21 9.83
C ARG A 243 -28.43 -9.53 10.09
N LYS A 244 -27.33 -10.30 10.14
CA LYS A 244 -25.96 -9.75 10.19
C LYS A 244 -25.43 -9.40 8.79
N GLY A 245 -26.24 -9.49 7.74
CA GLY A 245 -25.81 -9.30 6.35
C GLY A 245 -25.01 -10.47 5.77
N LEU A 246 -24.98 -11.62 6.45
CA LEU A 246 -24.16 -12.78 6.12
C LEU A 246 -24.97 -13.94 5.52
N GLY A 247 -26.23 -13.72 5.16
CA GLY A 247 -27.11 -14.71 4.51
C GLY A 247 -26.60 -15.20 3.15
N THR A 248 -25.69 -14.43 2.53
CA THR A 248 -24.99 -14.75 1.28
C THR A 248 -23.57 -15.32 1.50
N SER A 249 -23.17 -15.66 2.74
CA SER A 249 -21.86 -16.21 3.05
C SER A 249 -21.72 -17.71 2.70
N PRO A 250 -20.49 -18.23 2.47
CA PRO A 250 -20.28 -19.67 2.30
C PRO A 250 -20.82 -20.53 3.46
N GLN A 251 -20.76 -20.00 4.68
CA GLN A 251 -21.29 -20.65 5.88
C GLN A 251 -22.83 -20.71 5.84
N ALA A 252 -23.49 -19.63 5.45
CA ALA A 252 -24.94 -19.61 5.26
C ALA A 252 -25.39 -20.59 4.16
N ALA A 253 -24.66 -20.66 3.05
CA ALA A 253 -24.87 -21.67 2.01
C ALA A 253 -24.75 -23.11 2.56
N ALA A 254 -23.75 -23.39 3.40
CA ALA A 254 -23.61 -24.69 4.03
C ALA A 254 -24.80 -25.04 4.94
N TYR A 255 -25.38 -24.07 5.66
CA TYR A 255 -26.60 -24.28 6.44
C TYR A 255 -27.82 -24.53 5.58
N GLN A 256 -27.94 -23.87 4.42
CA GLN A 256 -28.99 -24.14 3.45
C GLN A 256 -28.90 -25.56 2.89
N VAL A 257 -27.70 -26.02 2.53
CA VAL A 257 -27.46 -27.41 2.10
C VAL A 257 -27.78 -28.39 3.22
N SER A 258 -27.33 -28.14 4.45
CA SER A 258 -27.60 -29.04 5.58
C SER A 258 -29.11 -29.20 5.82
N TYR A 259 -29.87 -28.11 5.71
CA TYR A 259 -31.33 -28.15 5.79
C TYR A 259 -31.94 -28.93 4.61
N TYR A 260 -31.47 -28.66 3.40
CA TYR A 260 -31.91 -29.38 2.21
C TYR A 260 -31.70 -30.89 2.35
N GLU A 261 -30.52 -31.31 2.78
CA GLU A 261 -30.18 -32.72 2.91
C GLU A 261 -31.01 -33.45 3.97
N ALA A 262 -31.42 -32.74 5.03
CA ALA A 262 -32.26 -33.25 6.10
C ALA A 262 -33.74 -33.37 5.68
N GLU A 263 -34.26 -32.37 4.96
CA GLU A 263 -35.70 -32.25 4.69
C GLU A 263 -36.13 -32.85 3.34
N ILE A 264 -35.25 -32.92 2.34
CA ILE A 264 -35.61 -33.34 0.97
C ILE A 264 -36.16 -34.77 0.89
N GLY A 265 -35.76 -35.66 1.82
CA GLY A 265 -36.27 -37.02 1.88
C GLY A 265 -37.75 -37.11 2.30
N GLY A 266 -38.29 -36.04 2.91
CA GLY A 266 -39.69 -35.94 3.31
C GLY A 266 -40.64 -35.51 2.19
N VAL A 267 -40.13 -34.94 1.09
CA VAL A 267 -40.93 -34.44 -0.04
C VAL A 267 -41.61 -35.59 -0.77
N ARG A 268 -42.94 -35.51 -0.89
CA ARG A 268 -43.78 -36.50 -1.60
C ARG A 268 -44.59 -35.90 -2.74
N THR A 269 -44.75 -34.58 -2.75
CA THR A 269 -45.41 -33.85 -3.82
C THR A 269 -44.56 -32.67 -4.29
N ALA A 270 -44.83 -32.18 -5.51
CA ALA A 270 -44.23 -30.97 -6.02
C ALA A 270 -44.62 -29.75 -5.17
N ASP A 271 -45.82 -29.76 -4.57
CA ASP A 271 -46.28 -28.74 -3.62
C ASP A 271 -45.38 -28.70 -2.36
N ASP A 272 -45.05 -29.85 -1.77
CA ASP A 272 -44.14 -29.94 -0.62
C ASP A 272 -42.78 -29.26 -0.90
N LEU A 273 -42.32 -29.34 -2.16
CA LEU A 273 -41.07 -28.72 -2.60
C LEU A 273 -41.21 -27.21 -2.80
N VAL A 274 -42.19 -26.76 -3.58
CA VAL A 274 -42.29 -25.34 -4.00
C VAL A 274 -42.85 -24.43 -2.90
N GLU A 275 -43.62 -24.98 -1.96
CA GLU A 275 -44.12 -24.23 -0.80
C GLU A 275 -43.06 -24.08 0.30
N ASN A 276 -42.09 -24.98 0.37
CA ASN A 276 -40.96 -24.87 1.28
C ASN A 276 -39.88 -23.96 0.67
N ILE A 277 -39.94 -22.67 1.02
CA ILE A 277 -39.06 -21.60 0.50
C ILE A 277 -37.57 -21.98 0.52
N ARG A 278 -37.10 -22.70 1.56
CA ARG A 278 -35.69 -23.09 1.68
C ARG A 278 -35.32 -24.24 0.73
N LEU A 279 -36.16 -25.28 0.65
CA LEU A 279 -35.95 -26.37 -0.31
C LEU A 279 -36.01 -25.87 -1.74
N PHE A 280 -37.02 -25.03 -2.03
CA PHE A 280 -37.21 -24.40 -3.32
C PHE A 280 -36.04 -23.50 -3.69
N GLY A 281 -35.55 -22.69 -2.75
CA GLY A 281 -34.41 -21.79 -2.95
C GLY A 281 -33.12 -22.52 -3.32
N VAL A 282 -32.77 -23.59 -2.59
CA VAL A 282 -31.60 -24.43 -2.91
C VAL A 282 -31.76 -25.07 -4.28
N THR A 283 -32.96 -25.59 -4.55
CA THR A 283 -33.30 -26.26 -5.81
C THR A 283 -33.13 -25.34 -7.02
N LEU A 284 -33.74 -24.16 -7.00
CA LEU A 284 -33.61 -23.17 -8.08
C LEU A 284 -32.17 -22.70 -8.25
N SER A 285 -31.50 -22.37 -7.14
CA SER A 285 -30.11 -21.91 -7.18
C SER A 285 -29.18 -22.99 -7.74
N SER A 286 -29.44 -24.28 -7.49
CA SER A 286 -28.64 -25.38 -8.02
C SER A 286 -28.65 -25.48 -9.55
N VAL A 287 -29.68 -24.97 -10.22
CA VAL A 287 -29.75 -24.90 -11.68
C VAL A 287 -29.47 -23.50 -12.22
N GLY A 288 -29.08 -22.55 -11.35
CA GLY A 288 -28.76 -21.18 -11.72
C GLY A 288 -29.98 -20.26 -11.89
N LEU A 289 -31.17 -20.70 -11.46
CA LEU A 289 -32.36 -19.85 -11.38
C LEU A 289 -32.33 -19.02 -10.09
N ASN A 290 -32.93 -17.83 -10.12
CA ASN A 290 -32.98 -16.93 -8.98
C ASN A 290 -34.31 -17.07 -8.23
N ALA A 291 -34.25 -17.55 -6.98
CA ALA A 291 -35.43 -17.76 -6.14
C ALA A 291 -36.21 -16.49 -5.78
N GLY A 292 -35.62 -15.30 -5.94
CA GLY A 292 -36.33 -14.02 -5.79
C GLY A 292 -37.11 -13.60 -7.04
N ILE A 293 -36.91 -14.27 -8.18
CA ILE A 293 -37.60 -13.98 -9.46
C ILE A 293 -38.61 -15.06 -9.78
N GLU A 294 -38.25 -16.33 -9.54
CA GLU A 294 -39.12 -17.45 -9.89
C GLU A 294 -40.30 -17.60 -8.93
N THR A 295 -41.48 -17.90 -9.49
CA THR A 295 -42.69 -18.11 -8.68
C THR A 295 -42.92 -19.60 -8.41
N PRO A 296 -43.38 -19.98 -7.21
CA PRO A 296 -43.73 -21.37 -6.90
C PRO A 296 -44.70 -21.99 -7.92
N ALA A 297 -45.74 -21.25 -8.32
CA ALA A 297 -46.74 -21.74 -9.27
C ALA A 297 -46.18 -22.05 -10.67
N PHE A 298 -45.27 -21.21 -11.17
CA PHE A 298 -44.64 -21.46 -12.47
C PHE A 298 -43.66 -22.63 -12.38
N ALA A 299 -42.84 -22.68 -11.34
CA ALA A 299 -41.91 -23.79 -11.15
C ALA A 299 -42.63 -25.13 -10.95
N TRP A 300 -43.76 -25.14 -10.22
CA TRP A 300 -44.63 -26.31 -10.09
C TRP A 300 -45.09 -26.79 -11.48
N THR A 301 -45.61 -25.87 -12.29
CA THR A 301 -46.07 -26.18 -13.67
C THR A 301 -44.97 -26.81 -14.53
N ILE A 302 -43.72 -26.38 -14.34
CA ILE A 302 -42.57 -26.94 -15.04
C ILE A 302 -42.18 -28.30 -14.45
N LEU A 303 -42.11 -28.43 -13.13
CA LEU A 303 -41.75 -29.68 -12.43
C LEU A 303 -42.70 -30.84 -12.73
N THR A 304 -43.97 -30.55 -13.03
CA THR A 304 -44.97 -31.56 -13.41
C THR A 304 -45.16 -31.69 -14.94
N SER A 305 -44.28 -31.08 -15.75
CA SER A 305 -44.35 -31.20 -17.20
C SER A 305 -43.81 -32.55 -17.66
N ASP A 306 -44.56 -33.25 -18.52
CA ASP A 306 -44.05 -34.44 -19.21
C ASP A 306 -43.01 -34.03 -20.27
N PRO A 307 -41.73 -34.44 -20.13
CA PRO A 307 -40.70 -34.12 -21.12
C PRO A 307 -40.97 -34.76 -22.49
N ALA A 308 -41.72 -35.85 -22.53
CA ALA A 308 -42.07 -36.55 -23.78
C ALA A 308 -43.23 -35.89 -24.54
N ASP A 309 -44.03 -35.03 -23.90
CA ASP A 309 -45.11 -34.29 -24.55
C ASP A 309 -44.58 -32.98 -25.18
N PRO A 310 -44.57 -32.82 -26.51
CA PRO A 310 -44.14 -31.58 -27.16
C PRO A 310 -44.98 -30.35 -26.77
N GLN A 311 -46.18 -30.54 -26.22
CA GLN A 311 -47.08 -29.48 -25.76
C GLN A 311 -46.95 -29.18 -24.26
N SER A 312 -46.06 -29.85 -23.53
CA SER A 312 -45.82 -29.57 -22.12
C SER A 312 -45.32 -28.12 -21.92
N ALA A 313 -45.50 -27.58 -20.71
CA ALA A 313 -45.14 -26.19 -20.43
C ALA A 313 -43.64 -25.96 -20.62
N LEU A 314 -42.81 -26.91 -20.19
CA LEU A 314 -41.37 -26.92 -20.41
C LEU A 314 -41.01 -26.86 -21.90
N ASN A 315 -41.61 -27.73 -22.72
CA ASN A 315 -41.29 -27.82 -24.14
C ASN A 315 -41.75 -26.60 -24.94
N ARG A 316 -42.80 -25.90 -24.49
CA ARG A 316 -43.29 -24.65 -25.11
C ARG A 316 -42.57 -23.38 -24.66
N MET A 317 -41.60 -23.46 -23.76
CA MET A 317 -40.78 -22.30 -23.41
C MET A 317 -40.04 -21.75 -24.63
N ALA A 318 -39.96 -20.41 -24.72
CA ALA A 318 -39.28 -19.71 -25.80
C ALA A 318 -37.77 -20.01 -25.83
N GLU A 319 -37.18 -19.95 -27.02
CA GLU A 319 -35.75 -20.19 -27.28
C GLU A 319 -35.17 -19.16 -28.27
N ASP A 320 -35.87 -18.05 -28.51
CA ASP A 320 -35.53 -17.10 -29.58
C ASP A 320 -34.26 -16.29 -29.25
N THR A 321 -33.96 -16.11 -27.96
CA THR A 321 -32.76 -15.42 -27.47
C THR A 321 -31.86 -16.35 -26.65
N PRO A 322 -30.54 -16.05 -26.55
CA PRO A 322 -29.63 -16.81 -25.70
C PRO A 322 -30.10 -16.90 -24.24
N GLU A 323 -30.72 -15.84 -23.69
CA GLU A 323 -31.25 -15.81 -22.33
C GLU A 323 -32.47 -16.72 -22.18
N GLN A 324 -33.35 -16.74 -23.18
CA GLN A 324 -34.52 -17.63 -23.19
C GLN A 324 -34.10 -19.10 -23.31
N LEU A 325 -33.14 -19.40 -24.19
CA LEU A 325 -32.57 -20.73 -24.33
C LEU A 325 -31.90 -21.20 -23.03
N LEU A 326 -31.07 -20.36 -22.40
CA LEU A 326 -30.45 -20.66 -21.11
C LEU A 326 -31.52 -20.93 -20.06
N ARG A 327 -32.51 -20.06 -19.92
CA ARG A 327 -33.60 -20.22 -18.95
C ARG A 327 -34.34 -21.55 -19.16
N LYS A 328 -34.63 -21.93 -20.40
CA LYS A 328 -35.22 -23.25 -20.71
C LYS A 328 -34.30 -24.40 -20.29
N GLN A 329 -33.01 -24.32 -20.58
CA GLN A 329 -32.02 -25.34 -20.16
C GLN A 329 -31.95 -25.49 -18.64
N GLN A 330 -32.01 -24.38 -17.89
CA GLN A 330 -32.03 -24.40 -16.42
C GLN A 330 -33.29 -25.08 -15.89
N TYR A 331 -34.43 -24.83 -16.52
CA TYR A 331 -35.70 -25.48 -16.18
C TYR A 331 -35.75 -26.96 -16.61
N GLN A 332 -35.12 -27.33 -17.72
CA GLN A 332 -34.94 -28.74 -18.11
C GLN A 332 -34.09 -29.46 -17.07
N ALA A 333 -32.95 -28.88 -16.69
CA ALA A 333 -32.12 -29.40 -15.63
C ALA A 333 -32.90 -29.51 -14.32
N LEU A 334 -33.78 -28.56 -14.00
CA LEU A 334 -34.63 -28.64 -12.81
C LEU A 334 -35.54 -29.86 -12.83
N VAL A 335 -36.25 -30.12 -13.92
CA VAL A 335 -37.13 -31.29 -14.07
C VAL A 335 -36.33 -32.59 -13.96
N GLU A 336 -35.16 -32.67 -14.59
CA GLU A 336 -34.28 -33.86 -14.54
C GLU A 336 -33.78 -34.21 -13.13
N ARG A 337 -33.82 -33.26 -12.17
CA ARG A 337 -33.41 -33.51 -10.78
C ARG A 337 -34.46 -34.27 -9.97
N PHE A 338 -35.72 -34.24 -10.37
CA PHE A 338 -36.84 -34.70 -9.54
C PHE A 338 -37.69 -35.77 -10.21
N ASN A 339 -38.25 -36.66 -9.39
CA ASN A 339 -39.11 -37.76 -9.81
C ASN A 339 -40.57 -37.44 -9.47
N PHE A 340 -41.14 -36.40 -10.08
CA PHE A 340 -42.58 -36.10 -9.96
C PHE A 340 -43.33 -36.58 -11.20
N ASP A 341 -44.54 -37.12 -11.01
CA ASP A 341 -45.47 -37.39 -12.10
C ASP A 341 -46.19 -36.13 -12.58
N ALA A 342 -47.02 -36.26 -13.62
CA ALA A 342 -47.78 -35.13 -14.18
C ALA A 342 -48.84 -34.54 -13.22
N GLN A 343 -49.15 -35.25 -12.13
CA GLN A 343 -50.01 -34.77 -11.04
C GLN A 343 -49.19 -34.20 -9.88
N GLY A 344 -47.86 -34.17 -9.99
CA GLY A 344 -46.95 -33.67 -8.98
C GLY A 344 -46.65 -34.65 -7.85
N ASN A 345 -46.96 -35.93 -7.96
CA ASN A 345 -46.68 -36.92 -6.91
C ASN A 345 -45.37 -37.66 -7.17
N VAL A 346 -44.68 -38.04 -6.09
CA VAL A 346 -43.57 -38.99 -6.16
C VAL A 346 -44.14 -40.41 -6.34
N PRO A 347 -43.65 -41.19 -7.34
CA PRO A 347 -44.10 -42.56 -7.54
C PRO A 347 -43.95 -43.45 -6.30
N ALA A 348 -44.85 -44.42 -6.16
CA ALA A 348 -44.89 -45.29 -4.99
C ALA A 348 -43.60 -46.10 -4.82
N GLY A 349 -42.96 -45.98 -3.64
CA GLY A 349 -41.70 -46.64 -3.33
C GLY A 349 -40.45 -45.88 -3.79
N GLU A 350 -40.62 -44.73 -4.45
CA GLU A 350 -39.53 -43.86 -4.86
C GLU A 350 -39.36 -42.67 -3.91
N SER A 351 -38.35 -41.85 -4.21
CA SER A 351 -38.03 -40.60 -3.51
C SER A 351 -38.07 -39.45 -4.52
N ALA A 352 -38.33 -38.23 -4.02
CA ALA A 352 -38.40 -37.03 -4.86
C ALA A 352 -37.11 -36.79 -5.64
N GLN A 353 -35.95 -37.22 -5.13
CA GLN A 353 -34.67 -37.21 -5.83
C GLN A 353 -33.91 -38.51 -5.61
N THR A 354 -33.21 -38.97 -6.65
CA THR A 354 -32.20 -40.02 -6.48
C THR A 354 -30.98 -39.50 -5.71
N ASP A 355 -30.17 -40.40 -5.12
CA ASP A 355 -28.91 -40.01 -4.46
C ASP A 355 -27.96 -39.25 -5.40
N ALA A 356 -27.92 -39.65 -6.68
CA ALA A 356 -27.11 -38.97 -7.70
C ALA A 356 -27.65 -37.56 -8.01
N SER A 357 -28.96 -37.42 -8.14
CA SER A 357 -29.62 -36.12 -8.36
C SER A 357 -29.39 -35.19 -7.17
N LYS A 358 -29.57 -35.69 -5.94
CA LYS A 358 -29.33 -34.96 -4.69
C LYS A 358 -27.89 -34.46 -4.60
N LYS A 359 -26.90 -35.34 -4.82
CA LYS A 359 -25.49 -34.96 -4.81
C LYS A 359 -25.20 -33.86 -5.81
N ALA A 360 -25.67 -34.00 -7.05
CA ALA A 360 -25.38 -33.04 -8.08
C ALA A 360 -26.22 -31.74 -7.96
N THR A 361 -27.33 -31.73 -7.22
CA THR A 361 -28.01 -30.51 -6.74
C THR A 361 -27.11 -29.75 -5.75
N VAL A 362 -26.54 -30.45 -4.76
CA VAL A 362 -25.69 -29.83 -3.73
C VAL A 362 -24.40 -29.25 -4.34
N GLU A 363 -23.71 -30.00 -5.21
CA GLU A 363 -22.48 -29.54 -5.87
C GLU A 363 -22.72 -28.31 -6.76
N ALA A 364 -23.82 -28.32 -7.53
CA ALA A 364 -24.18 -27.21 -8.40
C ALA A 364 -24.66 -25.98 -7.62
N TYR A 365 -25.33 -26.18 -6.47
CA TYR A 365 -25.76 -25.10 -5.58
C TYR A 365 -24.60 -24.21 -5.16
N PHE A 366 -23.51 -24.76 -4.62
CA PHE A 366 -22.37 -23.95 -4.18
C PHE A 366 -21.74 -23.15 -5.32
N THR A 367 -21.59 -23.77 -6.50
CA THR A 367 -21.01 -23.11 -7.68
C THR A 367 -21.87 -21.94 -8.14
N ASN A 368 -23.18 -22.17 -8.32
CA ASN A 368 -24.10 -21.15 -8.78
C ASN A 368 -24.32 -20.05 -7.74
N TYR A 369 -24.33 -20.40 -6.45
CA TYR A 369 -24.41 -19.44 -5.36
C TYR A 369 -23.21 -18.49 -5.35
N GLN A 370 -21.98 -19.01 -5.50
CA GLN A 370 -20.79 -18.17 -5.64
C GLN A 370 -20.84 -17.27 -6.88
N ASN A 371 -21.31 -17.79 -8.01
CA ASN A 371 -21.45 -17.01 -9.24
C ASN A 371 -22.49 -15.88 -9.11
N GLN A 372 -23.62 -16.14 -8.45
CA GLN A 372 -24.64 -15.12 -8.17
C GLN A 372 -24.08 -14.03 -7.25
N ASN A 373 -23.41 -14.41 -6.17
CA ASN A 373 -22.80 -13.46 -5.24
C ASN A 373 -21.73 -12.59 -5.93
N ALA A 374 -20.84 -13.20 -6.72
CA ALA A 374 -19.84 -12.47 -7.50
C ALA A 374 -20.48 -11.50 -8.50
N SER A 375 -21.63 -11.86 -9.07
CA SER A 375 -22.38 -10.97 -9.96
C SER A 375 -22.97 -9.78 -9.21
N SER A 376 -23.56 -9.99 -8.03
CA SER A 376 -24.05 -8.91 -7.18
C SER A 376 -22.93 -7.99 -6.70
N ASP A 377 -21.78 -8.53 -6.33
CA ASP A 377 -20.62 -7.74 -5.93
C ASP A 377 -20.11 -6.88 -7.09
N ARG A 378 -20.07 -7.40 -8.32
CA ARG A 378 -19.69 -6.61 -9.51
C ARG A 378 -20.62 -5.42 -9.73
N VAL A 379 -21.92 -5.59 -9.52
CA VAL A 379 -22.90 -4.50 -9.65
C VAL A 379 -22.66 -3.45 -8.56
N ALA A 380 -22.55 -3.87 -7.30
CA ALA A 380 -22.27 -2.98 -6.17
C ALA A 380 -20.94 -2.23 -6.34
N THR A 381 -19.90 -2.94 -6.80
CA THR A 381 -18.57 -2.40 -7.11
C THR A 381 -18.63 -1.37 -8.24
N SER A 382 -19.40 -1.64 -9.30
CA SER A 382 -19.55 -0.70 -10.42
C SER A 382 -20.23 0.59 -9.97
N LEU A 383 -21.26 0.49 -9.14
CA LEU A 383 -21.94 1.64 -8.55
C LEU A 383 -21.01 2.43 -7.62
N PHE A 384 -20.25 1.73 -6.78
CA PHE A 384 -19.24 2.34 -5.90
C PHE A 384 -18.19 3.11 -6.70
N LYS A 385 -17.54 2.45 -7.69
CA LYS A 385 -16.50 3.06 -8.55
C LYS A 385 -17.03 4.28 -9.30
N ALA A 386 -18.27 4.24 -9.79
CA ALA A 386 -18.91 5.38 -10.44
C ALA A 386 -19.17 6.55 -9.47
N ALA A 387 -19.66 6.26 -8.26
CA ALA A 387 -19.98 7.30 -7.29
C ALA A 387 -18.72 7.95 -6.70
N ILE A 388 -17.70 7.17 -6.33
CA ILE A 388 -16.51 7.67 -5.63
C ILE A 388 -15.67 8.59 -6.52
N ALA A 389 -15.68 8.40 -7.84
CA ALA A 389 -14.95 9.23 -8.79
C ALA A 389 -15.33 10.73 -8.72
N SER A 390 -16.55 11.04 -8.28
CA SER A 390 -17.07 12.40 -8.17
C SER A 390 -16.89 13.03 -6.78
N VAL A 391 -16.47 12.26 -5.77
CA VAL A 391 -16.39 12.71 -4.38
C VAL A 391 -15.15 13.59 -4.16
N LYS A 392 -15.38 14.77 -3.58
CA LYS A 392 -14.35 15.76 -3.23
C LYS A 392 -14.30 16.07 -1.74
N THR A 393 -15.28 15.62 -0.96
CA THR A 393 -15.29 15.80 0.49
C THR A 393 -15.84 14.58 1.24
N ALA A 394 -15.41 14.40 2.49
CA ALA A 394 -15.97 13.40 3.40
C ALA A 394 -17.48 13.61 3.63
N ALA A 395 -17.96 14.86 3.57
CA ALA A 395 -19.39 15.20 3.60
C ALA A 395 -20.18 14.63 2.42
N GLN A 396 -19.64 14.75 1.20
CA GLN A 396 -20.26 14.12 0.04
C GLN A 396 -20.26 12.59 0.19
N PHE A 397 -19.13 12.01 0.62
CA PHE A 397 -19.01 10.57 0.84
C PHE A 397 -20.11 10.04 1.78
N VAL A 398 -20.20 10.56 3.02
CA VAL A 398 -21.17 10.03 4.00
C VAL A 398 -22.61 10.37 3.64
N SER A 399 -22.87 11.23 2.66
CA SER A 399 -24.22 11.56 2.21
C SER A 399 -24.77 10.54 1.21
N VAL A 400 -23.89 9.89 0.44
CA VAL A 400 -24.27 8.92 -0.58
C VAL A 400 -24.40 7.54 0.05
N GLY A 401 -25.64 7.05 0.23
CA GLY A 401 -25.92 5.75 0.87
C GLY A 401 -25.12 4.60 0.27
N ALA A 402 -25.11 4.45 -1.06
CA ALA A 402 -24.37 3.39 -1.72
C ALA A 402 -22.84 3.42 -1.46
N LEU A 403 -22.24 4.60 -1.26
CA LEU A 403 -20.81 4.71 -0.92
C LEU A 403 -20.56 4.36 0.54
N TYR A 404 -21.41 4.91 1.41
CA TYR A 404 -21.36 4.68 2.84
C TYR A 404 -21.50 3.18 3.15
N ASP A 405 -22.55 2.55 2.65
CA ASP A 405 -22.88 1.16 2.92
C ASP A 405 -21.78 0.23 2.38
N TYR A 406 -21.34 0.45 1.14
CA TYR A 406 -20.31 -0.38 0.50
C TYR A 406 -18.97 -0.31 1.26
N ALA A 407 -18.52 0.90 1.61
CA ALA A 407 -17.25 1.07 2.32
C ALA A 407 -17.29 0.50 3.74
N LEU A 408 -18.35 0.77 4.51
CA LEU A 408 -18.47 0.23 5.86
C LEU A 408 -18.51 -1.30 5.85
N THR A 409 -19.31 -1.87 4.94
CA THR A 409 -19.38 -3.32 4.73
C THR A 409 -18.01 -3.91 4.40
N ALA A 410 -17.20 -3.24 3.57
CA ALA A 410 -15.85 -3.69 3.23
C ALA A 410 -14.91 -3.83 4.44
N PHE A 411 -15.13 -3.02 5.48
CA PHE A 411 -14.36 -3.04 6.73
C PHE A 411 -15.11 -3.72 7.89
N ASP A 412 -16.13 -4.53 7.59
CA ASP A 412 -16.91 -5.28 8.56
C ASP A 412 -17.59 -4.38 9.62
N LEU A 413 -17.99 -3.17 9.23
CA LEU A 413 -18.77 -2.22 10.01
C LEU A 413 -20.23 -2.23 9.53
N ASP A 414 -21.20 -2.31 10.44
CA ASP A 414 -22.62 -2.36 10.09
C ASP A 414 -23.15 -0.96 9.76
N PRO A 415 -23.51 -0.65 8.49
CA PRO A 415 -23.97 0.68 8.11
C PRO A 415 -25.24 1.15 8.83
N SER A 416 -26.04 0.22 9.37
CA SER A 416 -27.28 0.54 10.08
C SER A 416 -27.04 0.93 11.54
N GLU A 417 -25.96 0.46 12.14
CA GLU A 417 -25.56 0.77 13.52
C GLU A 417 -24.57 1.95 13.59
N GLU A 418 -23.79 2.16 12.53
CA GLU A 418 -22.79 3.21 12.48
C GLU A 418 -23.38 4.61 12.30
N SER A 419 -23.01 5.53 13.19
CA SER A 419 -23.39 6.94 13.07
C SER A 419 -22.61 7.64 11.95
N ARG A 420 -23.34 8.29 11.03
CA ARG A 420 -22.73 9.11 9.97
C ARG A 420 -21.81 10.21 10.51
N SER A 421 -22.11 10.77 11.69
CA SER A 421 -21.24 11.79 12.31
C SER A 421 -19.95 11.19 12.88
N THR A 422 -20.01 9.94 13.38
CA THR A 422 -18.83 9.19 13.81
C THR A 422 -17.95 8.88 12.61
N ILE A 423 -18.50 8.29 11.55
CA ILE A 423 -17.76 7.97 10.32
C ILE A 423 -17.17 9.22 9.67
N MET A 424 -17.89 10.35 9.67
CA MET A 424 -17.34 11.63 9.22
C MET A 424 -16.06 12.02 9.97
N ARG A 425 -16.04 11.87 11.30
CA ARG A 425 -14.86 12.19 12.12
C ARG A 425 -13.73 11.18 11.87
N VAL A 426 -14.05 9.92 11.63
CA VAL A 426 -13.09 8.89 11.25
C VAL A 426 -12.40 9.27 9.94
N LEU A 427 -13.16 9.59 8.89
CA LEU A 427 -12.62 9.97 7.58
C LEU A 427 -11.78 11.26 7.61
N ARG A 428 -12.05 12.16 8.55
CA ARG A 428 -11.29 13.40 8.77
C ARG A 428 -10.09 13.22 9.72
N SER A 429 -9.84 12.01 10.20
CA SER A 429 -8.75 11.78 11.15
C SER A 429 -7.40 11.85 10.45
N ASP A 430 -6.46 12.52 11.11
CA ASP A 430 -5.06 12.36 10.72
C ASP A 430 -4.47 11.10 11.34
N LEU A 431 -4.23 10.08 10.52
CA LEU A 431 -3.74 8.80 10.99
C LEU A 431 -2.28 8.83 11.45
N SER A 432 -1.55 9.90 11.11
CA SER A 432 -0.19 10.13 11.60
C SER A 432 -0.16 10.50 13.10
N ASP A 433 -1.23 11.13 13.60
CA ASP A 433 -1.41 11.49 15.01
C ASP A 433 -2.07 10.34 15.80
N PRO A 434 -1.38 9.74 16.80
CA PRO A 434 -1.96 8.71 17.66
C PRO A 434 -3.21 9.16 18.44
N LYS A 435 -3.41 10.47 18.60
CA LYS A 435 -4.55 11.06 19.31
C LYS A 435 -5.72 11.40 18.38
N SER A 436 -5.58 11.18 17.08
CA SER A 436 -6.66 11.41 16.13
C SER A 436 -7.88 10.56 16.46
N PHE A 437 -9.06 10.99 15.98
CA PHE A 437 -10.31 10.36 16.38
C PHE A 437 -10.34 8.87 16.03
N ALA A 438 -9.97 8.48 14.81
CA ALA A 438 -9.91 7.08 14.39
C ALA A 438 -8.97 6.24 15.28
N ASN A 439 -7.77 6.73 15.58
CA ASN A 439 -6.80 6.05 16.45
C ASN A 439 -7.32 5.93 17.91
N SER A 440 -8.04 6.94 18.39
CA SER A 440 -8.58 6.97 19.76
C SER A 440 -9.74 5.98 20.03
N ILE A 441 -10.40 5.47 18.98
CA ILE A 441 -11.50 4.49 19.13
C ILE A 441 -10.96 3.14 19.62
N GLY A 442 -9.72 2.79 19.27
CA GLY A 442 -9.12 1.50 19.63
C GLY A 442 -9.60 0.31 18.81
N ASP A 443 -10.32 0.56 17.70
CA ASP A 443 -10.76 -0.46 16.75
C ASP A 443 -10.13 -0.19 15.37
N GLU A 444 -9.31 -1.14 14.91
CA GLU A 444 -8.52 -1.04 13.68
C GLU A 444 -9.39 -0.88 12.43
N ARG A 445 -10.66 -1.33 12.46
CA ARG A 445 -11.58 -1.19 11.32
C ARG A 445 -11.80 0.27 10.93
N TYR A 446 -11.90 1.18 11.91
CA TYR A 446 -12.05 2.61 11.63
C TYR A 446 -10.76 3.25 11.11
N VAL A 447 -9.61 2.81 11.60
CA VAL A 447 -8.29 3.27 11.09
C VAL A 447 -8.12 2.84 9.63
N ARG A 448 -8.45 1.59 9.30
CA ARG A 448 -8.42 1.05 7.93
C ARG A 448 -9.42 1.76 7.02
N LEU A 449 -10.64 2.01 7.51
CA LEU A 449 -11.64 2.79 6.78
C LEU A 449 -11.12 4.20 6.46
N ALA A 450 -10.56 4.91 7.44
CA ALA A 450 -9.98 6.23 7.22
C ALA A 450 -8.80 6.19 6.22
N ALA A 451 -7.95 5.17 6.31
CA ALA A 451 -6.78 5.01 5.44
C ALA A 451 -7.14 4.69 3.99
N ALA A 452 -8.32 4.13 3.75
CA ALA A 452 -8.83 3.84 2.42
C ALA A 452 -9.16 5.11 1.62
N PHE A 453 -9.25 6.27 2.27
CA PHE A 453 -9.61 7.54 1.63
C PHE A 453 -8.59 8.64 1.89
N ASN A 454 -8.47 9.57 0.95
CA ASN A 454 -7.49 10.66 0.99
C ASN A 454 -8.15 11.99 1.40
N PHE A 455 -8.85 12.02 2.54
CA PHE A 455 -9.39 13.27 3.09
C PHE A 455 -8.43 13.91 4.12
N ASP A 456 -8.35 15.23 4.13
CA ASP A 456 -7.70 16.02 5.18
C ASP A 456 -8.61 16.23 6.40
N ASP A 457 -8.06 16.90 7.41
CA ASP A 457 -8.74 17.24 8.66
C ASP A 457 -9.95 18.17 8.44
N SER A 458 -9.96 18.96 7.37
CA SER A 458 -11.09 19.75 6.91
C SER A 458 -12.17 18.90 6.22
N GLY A 459 -11.82 17.68 5.82
CA GLY A 459 -12.65 16.74 5.09
C GLY A 459 -12.63 16.95 3.58
N LYS A 460 -11.68 17.69 3.03
CA LYS A 460 -11.45 17.83 1.59
C LYS A 460 -10.45 16.78 1.11
N VAL A 461 -10.52 16.45 -0.16
CA VAL A 461 -9.54 15.55 -0.77
C VAL A 461 -8.15 16.18 -0.79
N ALA A 462 -7.15 15.40 -0.38
CA ALA A 462 -5.75 15.76 -0.23
C ALA A 462 -4.83 14.66 -0.79
N ALA A 463 -3.51 14.87 -0.73
CA ALA A 463 -2.54 13.89 -1.21
C ALA A 463 -2.71 12.51 -0.51
N PRO A 464 -2.43 11.40 -1.21
CA PRO A 464 -2.52 10.08 -0.60
C PRO A 464 -1.43 9.86 0.45
N ARG A 465 -1.76 9.10 1.50
CA ARG A 465 -0.76 8.61 2.47
C ARG A 465 -0.07 7.40 1.88
N LEU A 466 1.22 7.51 1.58
CA LEU A 466 2.01 6.45 0.96
C LEU A 466 3.20 6.11 1.84
N ALA A 467 3.35 4.83 2.21
CA ALA A 467 4.50 4.37 2.98
C ALA A 467 5.83 4.62 2.24
N GLN A 468 5.83 4.56 0.90
CA GLN A 468 6.90 5.05 0.04
C GLN A 468 6.35 5.81 -1.17
N THR A 469 7.07 6.84 -1.60
CA THR A 469 6.84 7.52 -2.88
C THR A 469 7.17 6.59 -4.06
N ALA A 470 6.63 6.88 -5.24
CA ALA A 470 6.95 6.12 -6.46
C ALA A 470 8.46 6.14 -6.78
N ALA A 471 9.15 7.24 -6.48
CA ALA A 471 10.61 7.34 -6.65
C ALA A 471 11.36 6.40 -5.71
N ASN A 472 10.98 6.36 -4.42
CA ASN A 472 11.60 5.47 -3.44
C ASN A 472 11.28 3.99 -3.71
N GLN A 473 10.09 3.67 -4.24
CA GLN A 473 9.77 2.30 -4.69
C GLN A 473 10.67 1.85 -5.84
N THR A 474 10.95 2.75 -6.80
CA THR A 474 11.90 2.46 -7.89
C THR A 474 13.32 2.28 -7.36
N ASP A 475 13.81 3.18 -6.50
CA ASP A 475 15.15 3.05 -5.87
C ASP A 475 15.27 1.75 -5.07
N THR A 476 14.24 1.38 -4.31
CA THR A 476 14.21 0.11 -3.55
C THR A 476 14.29 -1.09 -4.50
N ALA A 477 13.57 -1.06 -5.63
CA ALA A 477 13.59 -2.14 -6.62
C ALA A 477 14.93 -2.23 -7.37
N GLU A 478 15.56 -1.10 -7.69
CA GLU A 478 16.89 -1.04 -8.28
C GLU A 478 17.93 -1.64 -7.33
N ARG A 479 17.93 -1.22 -6.05
CA ARG A 479 18.78 -1.80 -5.00
C ARG A 479 18.58 -3.30 -4.84
N TYR A 480 17.33 -3.77 -4.92
CA TYR A 480 17.03 -5.21 -4.89
C TYR A 480 17.64 -5.94 -6.09
N ALA A 481 17.52 -5.38 -7.29
CA ALA A 481 18.07 -5.96 -8.51
C ALA A 481 19.60 -6.01 -8.48
N GLU A 482 20.27 -5.00 -7.93
CA GLU A 482 21.73 -4.97 -7.74
C GLU A 482 22.23 -6.15 -6.87
N ARG A 483 21.41 -6.64 -5.93
CA ARG A 483 21.76 -7.82 -5.10
C ARG A 483 21.76 -9.14 -5.86
N LEU A 484 21.28 -9.17 -7.10
CA LEU A 484 21.34 -10.36 -7.94
C LEU A 484 22.73 -10.60 -8.56
N GLY A 485 23.63 -9.60 -8.50
CA GLY A 485 24.96 -9.64 -9.10
C GLY A 485 24.98 -9.19 -10.56
N ALA A 486 26.16 -9.20 -11.18
CA ALA A 486 26.37 -8.66 -12.53
C ALA A 486 25.70 -9.48 -13.65
N ASP A 487 25.60 -10.80 -13.48
CA ASP A 487 25.08 -11.73 -14.49
C ASP A 487 24.04 -12.71 -13.87
N PRO A 488 22.85 -12.22 -13.48
CA PRO A 488 21.83 -13.08 -12.89
C PRO A 488 21.21 -14.03 -13.92
N THR A 489 20.79 -15.22 -13.47
CA THR A 489 20.09 -16.18 -14.33
C THR A 489 18.67 -15.69 -14.65
N ASP A 490 18.09 -16.14 -15.77
CA ASP A 490 16.70 -15.82 -16.14
C ASP A 490 15.71 -16.18 -15.02
N ALA A 491 15.92 -17.32 -14.35
CA ALA A 491 15.11 -17.74 -13.22
C ALA A 491 15.21 -16.76 -12.02
N ALA A 492 16.40 -16.21 -11.75
CA ALA A 492 16.59 -15.20 -10.71
C ALA A 492 15.92 -13.88 -11.07
N ILE A 493 15.95 -13.49 -12.36
CA ILE A 493 15.26 -12.29 -12.86
C ILE A 493 13.75 -12.43 -12.71
N GLU A 494 13.17 -13.56 -13.15
CA GLU A 494 11.72 -13.78 -13.03
C GLU A 494 11.26 -13.84 -11.57
N LYS A 495 12.06 -14.47 -10.70
CA LYS A 495 11.80 -14.45 -9.26
C LYS A 495 11.83 -13.03 -8.69
N ALA A 496 12.83 -12.23 -9.06
CA ALA A 496 12.94 -10.84 -8.59
C ALA A 496 11.78 -9.98 -9.06
N LYS A 497 11.29 -10.17 -10.29
CA LYS A 497 10.07 -9.50 -10.79
C LYS A 497 8.85 -9.85 -9.95
N ALA A 498 8.63 -11.15 -9.68
CA ALA A 498 7.52 -11.61 -8.86
C ALA A 498 7.58 -11.08 -7.42
N GLU A 499 8.77 -11.09 -6.80
CA GLU A 499 8.99 -10.54 -5.45
C GLU A 499 8.82 -9.01 -5.41
N THR A 500 9.24 -8.30 -6.47
CA THR A 500 9.05 -6.84 -6.58
C THR A 500 7.57 -6.49 -6.72
N GLU A 501 6.80 -7.27 -7.49
CA GLU A 501 5.37 -7.06 -7.62
C GLU A 501 4.63 -7.37 -6.30
N ALA A 502 5.00 -8.47 -5.64
CA ALA A 502 4.48 -8.82 -4.32
C ALA A 502 4.80 -7.74 -3.28
N TYR A 503 6.01 -7.16 -3.30
CA TYR A 503 6.40 -6.03 -2.46
C TYR A 503 5.51 -4.82 -2.70
N ARG A 504 5.33 -4.38 -3.96
CA ARG A 504 4.50 -3.23 -4.32
C ARG A 504 3.04 -3.42 -3.92
N SER A 505 2.48 -4.60 -4.18
CA SER A 505 1.11 -4.96 -3.80
C SER A 505 0.94 -4.94 -2.28
N ALA A 506 1.87 -5.55 -1.53
CA ALA A 506 1.83 -5.54 -0.07
C ALA A 506 2.01 -4.13 0.50
N LEU A 507 2.81 -3.26 -0.14
CA LEU A 507 3.07 -1.91 0.34
C LEU A 507 1.82 -1.03 0.26
N ALA A 508 0.92 -1.28 -0.71
CA ALA A 508 -0.31 -0.54 -0.86
C ALA A 508 -1.30 -0.68 0.31
N SER A 509 -1.21 -1.77 1.08
CA SER A 509 -2.08 -2.03 2.24
C SER A 509 -1.50 -1.51 3.57
N VAL A 510 -0.29 -0.93 3.55
CA VAL A 510 0.39 -0.42 4.74
C VAL A 510 -0.24 0.90 5.18
N VAL A 511 -0.73 0.93 6.41
CA VAL A 511 -1.30 2.14 7.04
C VAL A 511 -0.38 2.66 8.14
N SER A 512 0.44 1.79 8.73
CA SER A 512 1.37 2.10 9.80
C SER A 512 2.68 1.31 9.69
N VAL A 513 3.71 1.72 10.43
CA VAL A 513 4.97 0.96 10.54
C VAL A 513 4.72 -0.45 11.07
N LYS A 514 3.70 -0.63 11.92
CA LYS A 514 3.31 -1.93 12.47
C LYS A 514 2.89 -2.89 11.36
N ASP A 515 2.13 -2.41 10.37
CA ASP A 515 1.71 -3.22 9.22
C ASP A 515 2.91 -3.63 8.38
N PHE A 516 3.83 -2.68 8.17
CA PHE A 516 5.05 -2.94 7.43
C PHE A 516 5.90 -4.03 8.08
N VAL A 517 6.20 -3.91 9.39
CA VAL A 517 7.06 -4.87 10.10
C VAL A 517 6.39 -6.23 10.37
N ALA A 518 5.05 -6.28 10.36
CA ALA A 518 4.31 -7.53 10.45
C ALA A 518 4.36 -8.34 9.14
N SER A 519 4.56 -7.68 8.00
CA SER A 519 4.61 -8.32 6.70
C SER A 519 6.02 -8.85 6.40
N LYS A 520 6.15 -10.18 6.31
CA LYS A 520 7.39 -10.84 5.90
C LYS A 520 7.77 -10.48 4.45
N THR A 521 6.79 -10.37 3.56
CA THR A 521 7.01 -9.94 2.17
C THR A 521 7.68 -8.57 2.10
N LEU A 522 7.22 -7.62 2.91
CA LEU A 522 7.78 -6.26 2.94
C LEU A 522 9.16 -6.23 3.59
N THR A 523 9.28 -6.82 4.78
CA THR A 523 10.52 -6.80 5.56
C THR A 523 11.66 -7.56 4.89
N ASP A 524 11.43 -8.78 4.38
CA ASP A 524 12.47 -9.55 3.70
C ASP A 524 12.98 -8.84 2.44
N TYR A 525 12.05 -8.32 1.62
CA TYR A 525 12.40 -7.64 0.38
C TYR A 525 13.20 -6.36 0.66
N ALA A 526 12.72 -5.53 1.59
CA ALA A 526 13.38 -4.28 1.94
C ALA A 526 14.75 -4.52 2.59
N LEU A 527 14.86 -5.46 3.53
CA LEU A 527 16.14 -5.79 4.16
C LEU A 527 17.16 -6.30 3.14
N LYS A 528 16.73 -7.09 2.16
CA LYS A 528 17.62 -7.50 1.07
C LYS A 528 18.05 -6.32 0.21
N ALA A 529 17.12 -5.45 -0.21
CA ALA A 529 17.43 -4.27 -1.01
C ALA A 529 18.48 -3.37 -0.33
N TYR A 530 18.29 -3.07 0.96
CA TYR A 530 19.21 -2.24 1.75
C TYR A 530 20.42 -3.02 2.29
N GLY A 531 20.54 -4.32 2.00
CA GLY A 531 21.67 -5.15 2.40
C GLY A 531 21.77 -5.36 3.92
N LEU A 532 20.63 -5.39 4.61
CA LEU A 532 20.48 -5.57 6.06
C LEU A 532 20.03 -6.99 6.46
N GLU A 533 19.94 -7.91 5.49
CA GLU A 533 19.46 -9.29 5.69
C GLU A 533 20.32 -10.12 6.66
N ALA A 534 21.64 -9.87 6.68
CA ALA A 534 22.57 -10.59 7.54
C ALA A 534 22.56 -10.07 8.99
N ASP A 535 22.03 -8.87 9.21
CA ASP A 535 22.02 -8.19 10.50
C ASP A 535 20.97 -8.76 11.47
N ARG A 536 20.05 -9.64 10.98
CA ARG A 536 19.04 -10.37 11.78
C ARG A 536 18.22 -9.47 12.71
N LEU A 537 17.82 -8.31 12.18
CA LEU A 537 17.04 -7.30 12.89
C LEU A 537 15.68 -7.87 13.36
N SER A 538 15.33 -7.63 14.62
CA SER A 538 14.02 -8.00 15.17
C SER A 538 12.94 -7.00 14.72
N GLN A 539 11.66 -7.34 14.85
CA GLN A 539 10.58 -6.38 14.58
C GLN A 539 10.72 -5.09 15.39
N LYS A 540 11.21 -5.17 16.64
CA LYS A 540 11.47 -4.00 17.47
C LYS A 540 12.56 -3.11 16.88
N ASP A 541 13.63 -3.70 16.34
CA ASP A 541 14.72 -2.96 15.72
C ASP A 541 14.24 -2.29 14.42
N LEU A 542 13.43 -3.00 13.62
CA LEU A 542 12.84 -2.44 12.41
C LEU A 542 11.91 -1.25 12.70
N VAL A 543 11.09 -1.33 13.75
CA VAL A 543 10.28 -0.20 14.19
C VAL A 543 11.19 0.96 14.59
N ALA A 544 12.21 0.73 15.43
CA ALA A 544 13.13 1.78 15.86
C ALA A 544 13.86 2.46 14.68
N ILE A 545 14.25 1.70 13.66
CA ILE A 545 14.86 2.23 12.44
C ILE A 545 13.85 3.07 11.65
N LEU A 546 12.69 2.49 11.32
CA LEU A 546 11.72 3.11 10.42
C LEU A 546 10.99 4.31 11.03
N THR A 547 10.89 4.39 12.36
CA THR A 547 10.34 5.54 13.08
C THR A 547 11.42 6.47 13.63
N SER A 548 12.68 6.31 13.23
CA SER A 548 13.73 7.25 13.65
C SER A 548 13.52 8.62 13.03
N ASP A 549 13.67 9.66 13.84
CA ASP A 549 13.76 11.02 13.35
C ASP A 549 15.17 11.26 12.78
N LEU A 550 15.26 11.37 11.45
CA LEU A 550 16.53 11.59 10.75
C LEU A 550 17.14 12.96 11.05
N SER A 551 16.34 13.90 11.58
CA SER A 551 16.78 15.21 12.01
C SER A 551 17.51 15.18 13.36
N ASP A 552 17.19 14.22 14.22
CA ASP A 552 17.74 14.10 15.57
C ASP A 552 19.07 13.32 15.53
N PRO A 553 20.22 13.95 15.85
CA PRO A 553 21.52 13.28 15.87
C PRO A 553 21.58 12.08 16.83
N GLU A 554 20.75 12.07 17.87
CA GLU A 554 20.67 11.01 18.87
C GLU A 554 19.64 9.92 18.49
N SER A 555 18.97 10.05 17.34
CA SER A 555 18.03 9.02 16.88
C SER A 555 18.73 7.69 16.63
N PHE A 556 17.97 6.60 16.71
CA PHE A 556 18.51 5.24 16.66
C PHE A 556 19.40 5.01 15.42
N VAL A 557 18.95 5.45 14.24
CA VAL A 557 19.72 5.29 12.99
C VAL A 557 20.95 6.20 12.92
N ASN A 558 20.88 7.43 13.43
CA ASN A 558 22.01 8.36 13.44
C ASN A 558 23.09 7.90 14.44
N ALA A 559 22.69 7.43 15.62
CA ALA A 559 23.57 6.88 16.64
C ALA A 559 24.25 5.56 16.22
N SER A 560 23.64 4.81 15.28
CA SER A 560 24.20 3.53 14.80
C SER A 560 25.51 3.68 14.02
N GLY A 561 25.69 4.82 13.34
CA GLY A 561 26.78 5.03 12.36
C GLY A 561 26.66 4.20 11.08
N ASP A 562 25.62 3.36 10.93
CA ASP A 562 25.41 2.54 9.74
C ASP A 562 24.56 3.28 8.70
N LYS A 563 25.22 3.76 7.65
CA LYS A 563 24.56 4.47 6.54
C LYS A 563 23.42 3.66 5.91
N ARG A 564 23.49 2.32 5.90
CA ARG A 564 22.41 1.46 5.35
C ARG A 564 21.11 1.62 6.12
N MET A 565 21.17 1.81 7.44
CA MET A 565 19.98 2.00 8.27
C MET A 565 19.35 3.37 8.05
N ILE A 566 20.17 4.41 7.83
CA ILE A 566 19.71 5.74 7.47
C ILE A 566 19.03 5.72 6.09
N GLU A 567 19.64 5.06 5.10
CA GLU A 567 19.02 4.88 3.77
C GLU A 567 17.69 4.15 3.86
N PHE A 568 17.65 3.09 4.66
CA PHE A 568 16.45 2.28 4.84
C PHE A 568 15.35 3.12 5.49
N ALA A 569 15.62 3.86 6.56
CA ALA A 569 14.64 4.74 7.20
C ALA A 569 14.17 5.88 6.27
N ALA A 570 15.10 6.56 5.58
CA ALA A 570 14.80 7.67 4.68
C ALA A 570 13.95 7.29 3.47
N ALA A 571 13.90 6.01 3.12
CA ALA A 571 13.10 5.52 2.01
C ALA A 571 11.59 5.52 2.31
N TYR A 572 11.19 5.57 3.58
CA TYR A 572 9.79 5.46 4.01
C TYR A 572 9.28 6.73 4.70
N ALA A 573 8.00 6.99 4.55
CA ALA A 573 7.32 8.18 5.09
C ALA A 573 6.71 7.94 6.49
N PHE A 574 7.31 7.07 7.31
CA PHE A 574 6.81 6.81 8.66
C PHE A 574 7.17 7.94 9.62
N THR A 575 6.23 8.32 10.48
CA THR A 575 6.45 9.29 11.56
C THR A 575 7.13 8.63 12.77
N PRO A 576 7.70 9.41 13.70
CA PRO A 576 8.20 8.88 14.98
C PRO A 576 7.15 8.10 15.77
N GLU A 577 5.87 8.44 15.60
CA GLU A 577 4.74 7.76 16.20
C GLU A 577 4.31 6.48 15.46
N GLY A 578 4.90 6.20 14.29
CA GLY A 578 4.66 5.01 13.49
C GLY A 578 3.48 5.09 12.51
N GLY A 579 2.86 6.27 12.37
CA GLY A 579 1.91 6.56 11.30
C GLY A 579 2.59 6.92 9.99
N ILE A 580 1.81 7.24 8.95
CA ILE A 580 2.34 7.71 7.66
C ILE A 580 2.04 9.19 7.51
N ASP A 581 3.09 9.98 7.30
CA ASP A 581 2.95 11.40 6.99
C ASP A 581 2.49 11.59 5.54
N ARG A 582 1.50 12.46 5.34
CA ARG A 582 1.00 12.85 4.02
C ARG A 582 1.94 13.83 3.31
N ASP A 583 2.61 14.68 4.08
CA ASP A 583 3.35 15.84 3.58
C ASP A 583 4.85 15.56 3.42
N ARG A 584 5.33 14.37 3.79
CA ARG A 584 6.68 13.86 3.46
C ARG A 584 6.77 13.46 1.98
N ALA A 585 6.56 14.42 1.09
CA ALA A 585 7.02 14.33 -0.29
C ALA A 585 8.55 14.56 -0.29
N ASN A 586 9.32 13.49 -0.08
CA ASN A 586 10.78 13.59 -0.15
C ASN A 586 11.21 14.09 -1.55
N VAL A 587 11.70 15.33 -1.63
CA VAL A 587 12.27 15.92 -2.88
C VAL A 587 13.52 15.20 -3.36
N GLN A 588 14.15 14.41 -2.48
CA GLN A 588 15.26 13.54 -2.79
C GLN A 588 14.95 12.10 -2.41
N THR A 589 15.41 11.15 -3.22
CA THR A 589 15.44 9.75 -2.76
C THR A 589 16.45 9.58 -1.63
N ALA A 590 16.33 8.51 -0.83
CA ALA A 590 17.32 8.18 0.21
C ALA A 590 18.76 8.16 -0.34
N LYS A 591 18.93 7.59 -1.54
CA LYS A 591 20.19 7.60 -2.29
C LYS A 591 20.70 9.01 -2.55
N ASN A 592 19.87 9.89 -3.13
CA ASN A 592 20.26 11.26 -3.47
C ASN A 592 20.56 12.11 -2.23
N PHE A 593 19.80 11.90 -1.16
CA PHE A 593 20.01 12.55 0.14
C PHE A 593 21.38 12.22 0.71
N LEU A 594 21.78 10.94 0.72
CA LEU A 594 23.11 10.56 1.17
C LEU A 594 24.22 11.05 0.25
N SER A 595 24.03 10.97 -1.08
CA SER A 595 24.99 11.51 -2.05
C SER A 595 25.21 13.01 -1.83
N THR A 596 24.15 13.77 -1.56
CA THR A 596 24.25 15.21 -1.29
C THR A 596 25.07 15.48 -0.04
N GLN A 597 24.87 14.70 1.04
CA GLN A 597 25.67 14.83 2.26
C GLN A 597 27.14 14.47 2.03
N ASP A 598 27.43 13.39 1.31
CA ASP A 598 28.82 12.99 0.98
C ASP A 598 29.51 14.05 0.12
N PHE A 599 28.83 14.57 -0.90
CA PHE A 599 29.36 15.62 -1.75
C PHE A 599 29.62 16.92 -0.97
N PHE A 600 28.73 17.30 -0.05
CA PHE A 600 28.95 18.44 0.84
C PHE A 600 30.22 18.28 1.67
N LEU A 601 30.41 17.13 2.31
CA LEU A 601 31.61 16.86 3.12
C LEU A 601 32.89 16.86 2.28
N ARG A 602 32.85 16.31 1.07
CA ARG A 602 33.99 16.37 0.14
C ARG A 602 34.30 17.78 -0.31
N GLN A 603 33.27 18.59 -0.58
CA GLN A 603 33.43 19.98 -0.95
C GLN A 603 34.05 20.78 0.22
N ALA A 604 33.55 20.59 1.44
CA ALA A 604 34.11 21.20 2.64
C ALA A 604 35.58 20.79 2.89
N MET A 605 35.90 19.52 2.66
CA MET A 605 37.28 19.02 2.71
C MET A 605 38.19 19.71 1.69
N GLU A 606 37.72 19.85 0.45
CA GLU A 606 38.45 20.51 -0.65
C GLU A 606 38.69 21.99 -0.35
N GLU A 607 37.72 22.69 0.21
CA GLU A 607 37.85 24.08 0.65
C GLU A 607 38.82 24.24 1.80
N GLU A 608 38.75 23.36 2.81
CA GLU A 608 39.71 23.36 3.93
C GLU A 608 41.13 23.16 3.41
N ALA A 609 41.32 22.18 2.52
CA ALA A 609 42.62 21.94 1.88
C ALA A 609 43.09 23.12 1.01
N GLY A 610 42.17 23.81 0.34
CA GLY A 610 42.45 24.97 -0.50
C GLY A 610 42.80 26.24 0.28
N ALA A 611 42.24 26.41 1.47
CA ALA A 611 42.61 27.49 2.38
C ALA A 611 44.10 27.41 2.76
N ASP A 612 44.64 26.20 2.85
CA ASP A 612 46.07 25.96 3.07
C ASP A 612 46.89 25.97 1.77
N ASN A 613 46.41 25.29 0.72
CA ASN A 613 47.11 25.17 -0.55
C ASN A 613 46.16 24.90 -1.72
N GLU A 614 46.02 25.89 -2.60
CA GLU A 614 45.16 25.84 -3.79
C GLU A 614 45.45 24.63 -4.71
N ALA A 615 46.71 24.22 -4.85
CA ALA A 615 47.04 23.04 -5.66
C ALA A 615 46.54 21.74 -5.03
N VAL A 616 46.42 21.66 -3.70
CA VAL A 616 45.83 20.51 -3.02
C VAL A 616 44.34 20.45 -3.30
N ARG A 617 43.62 21.58 -3.24
CA ARG A 617 42.21 21.65 -3.62
C ARG A 617 41.98 21.20 -5.06
N LEU A 618 42.74 21.75 -6.01
CA LEU A 618 42.65 21.39 -7.42
C LEU A 618 42.94 19.91 -7.66
N ALA A 619 43.92 19.33 -6.95
CA ALA A 619 44.24 17.91 -7.00
C ALA A 619 43.10 17.04 -6.46
N LEU A 620 42.52 17.40 -5.32
CA LEU A 620 41.39 16.69 -4.70
C LEU A 620 40.13 16.77 -5.59
N TYR A 621 39.84 17.95 -6.14
CA TYR A 621 38.74 18.17 -7.07
C TYR A 621 38.91 17.32 -8.34
N PHE A 622 40.11 17.30 -8.93
CA PHE A 622 40.39 16.47 -10.09
C PHE A 622 40.31 14.97 -9.78
N ARG A 623 40.73 14.55 -8.58
CA ARG A 623 40.57 13.16 -8.11
C ARG A 623 39.10 12.76 -8.04
N ARG A 624 38.22 13.69 -7.62
CA ARG A 624 36.78 13.46 -7.52
C ARG A 624 36.12 13.39 -8.89
N MET A 625 36.35 14.38 -9.74
CA MET A 625 35.63 14.55 -11.02
C MET A 625 36.25 13.74 -12.16
N GLY A 626 37.55 13.45 -12.11
CA GLY A 626 38.31 12.81 -13.19
C GLY A 626 37.71 11.50 -13.73
N PRO A 627 37.29 10.55 -12.88
CA PRO A 627 36.69 9.28 -13.33
C PRO A 627 35.40 9.44 -14.14
N ASP A 628 34.65 10.51 -13.90
CA ASP A 628 33.34 10.75 -14.49
C ASP A 628 33.40 11.57 -15.79
N LEU A 629 34.58 12.04 -16.19
CA LEU A 629 34.75 12.80 -17.43
C LEU A 629 34.51 11.92 -18.66
N THR A 630 33.52 12.29 -19.48
CA THR A 630 33.18 11.55 -20.70
C THR A 630 33.57 12.31 -21.97
N SER A 631 33.80 13.62 -21.85
CA SER A 631 34.09 14.52 -22.96
C SER A 631 35.12 15.57 -22.58
N PHE A 632 35.93 15.97 -23.55
CA PHE A 632 36.86 17.10 -23.36
C PHE A 632 36.14 18.44 -23.22
N TYR A 633 34.86 18.51 -23.60
CA TYR A 633 34.04 19.67 -23.31
C TYR A 633 33.75 19.80 -21.81
N ASP A 634 33.69 18.68 -21.05
CA ASP A 634 33.50 18.69 -19.60
C ASP A 634 34.70 19.36 -18.91
N VAL A 635 35.91 19.03 -19.37
CA VAL A 635 37.16 19.68 -18.93
C VAL A 635 37.19 21.16 -19.28
N LEU A 636 36.72 21.53 -20.48
CA LEU A 636 36.73 22.92 -20.94
C LEU A 636 35.64 23.78 -20.29
N ALA A 637 34.53 23.16 -19.87
CA ALA A 637 33.43 23.82 -19.20
C ALA A 637 33.74 24.15 -17.73
N ASP A 638 34.69 23.44 -17.12
CA ASP A 638 35.10 23.63 -15.73
C ASP A 638 36.50 24.27 -15.62
N PRO A 639 36.61 25.52 -15.13
CA PRO A 639 37.88 26.21 -15.00
C PRO A 639 38.92 25.50 -14.11
N ALA A 640 38.49 24.79 -13.06
CA ALA A 640 39.39 24.07 -12.17
C ALA A 640 39.96 22.82 -12.85
N LEU A 641 39.12 22.05 -13.57
CA LEU A 641 39.58 20.91 -14.36
C LEU A 641 40.50 21.36 -15.50
N LEU A 642 40.12 22.42 -16.21
CA LEU A 642 40.94 22.98 -17.29
C LEU A 642 42.32 23.39 -16.78
N ASN A 643 42.38 24.08 -15.64
CA ASN A 643 43.63 24.53 -15.04
C ASN A 643 44.55 23.35 -14.68
N VAL A 644 44.01 22.32 -14.02
CA VAL A 644 44.76 21.09 -13.70
C VAL A 644 45.30 20.44 -14.96
N VAL A 645 44.46 20.28 -16.00
CA VAL A 645 44.86 19.65 -17.25
C VAL A 645 45.92 20.47 -17.99
N GLN A 646 45.75 21.79 -18.10
CA GLN A 646 46.71 22.69 -18.73
C GLN A 646 48.09 22.59 -18.07
N ILE A 647 48.14 22.65 -16.74
CA ILE A 647 49.39 22.52 -15.99
C ILE A 647 50.00 21.12 -16.17
N ALA A 648 49.21 20.06 -16.02
CA ALA A 648 49.69 18.68 -16.13
C ALA A 648 50.26 18.34 -17.51
N VAL A 649 49.66 18.88 -18.59
CA VAL A 649 50.08 18.63 -19.97
C VAL A 649 51.03 19.69 -20.53
N GLY A 650 51.38 20.71 -19.73
CA GLY A 650 52.31 21.78 -20.09
C GLY A 650 51.77 22.76 -21.13
N LEU A 651 50.47 23.05 -21.10
CA LEU A 651 49.83 24.07 -21.91
C LEU A 651 49.76 25.39 -21.14
N PRO A 652 50.13 26.53 -21.75
CA PRO A 652 50.06 27.83 -21.10
C PRO A 652 48.61 28.31 -21.02
N ALA A 653 48.28 29.18 -20.06
CA ALA A 653 46.90 29.65 -19.82
C ALA A 653 46.30 30.35 -21.05
N GLU A 654 47.14 31.01 -21.85
CA GLU A 654 46.78 31.68 -23.11
C GLU A 654 46.23 30.72 -24.17
N SER A 655 46.50 29.41 -24.05
CA SER A 655 45.88 28.39 -24.92
C SER A 655 44.36 28.38 -24.85
N GLY A 656 43.79 28.85 -23.72
CA GLY A 656 42.36 29.04 -23.49
C GLY A 656 41.70 30.15 -24.33
N GLN A 657 42.47 31.00 -25.02
CA GLN A 657 41.94 32.07 -25.88
C GLN A 657 41.59 31.60 -27.30
N SER A 658 41.96 30.37 -27.66
CA SER A 658 41.67 29.80 -28.98
C SER A 658 40.22 29.29 -29.07
N ASN A 659 39.71 29.04 -30.28
CA ASN A 659 38.37 28.47 -30.44
C ASN A 659 38.25 27.12 -29.68
N ILE A 660 37.10 26.90 -29.03
CA ILE A 660 36.85 25.71 -28.19
C ILE A 660 37.14 24.37 -28.90
N ASP A 661 36.87 24.27 -30.21
CA ASP A 661 37.15 23.07 -31.00
C ASP A 661 38.65 22.85 -31.27
N VAL A 662 39.44 23.93 -31.24
CA VAL A 662 40.91 23.88 -31.33
C VAL A 662 41.51 23.47 -29.99
N GLN A 663 40.96 23.99 -28.89
CA GLN A 663 41.34 23.57 -27.53
C GLN A 663 41.08 22.07 -27.34
N LYS A 664 39.87 21.61 -27.65
CA LYS A 664 39.46 20.19 -27.59
C LYS A 664 40.44 19.28 -28.34
N ARG A 665 40.71 19.57 -29.62
CA ARG A 665 41.65 18.79 -30.44
C ARG A 665 43.09 18.80 -29.92
N THR A 666 43.49 19.85 -29.23
CA THR A 666 44.83 19.95 -28.63
C THR A 666 44.93 19.08 -27.38
N LEU A 667 43.87 19.05 -26.57
CA LEU A 667 43.76 18.19 -25.39
C LEU A 667 43.65 16.71 -25.77
N GLU A 668 42.83 16.37 -26.77
CA GLU A 668 42.67 14.99 -27.30
C GLU A 668 44.00 14.36 -27.74
N LYS A 669 44.95 15.18 -28.24
CA LYS A 669 46.28 14.69 -28.65
C LYS A 669 47.23 14.43 -27.49
N LYS A 670 46.99 15.03 -26.33
CA LYS A 670 47.90 15.06 -25.17
C LYS A 670 47.39 14.24 -23.99
N LEU A 671 46.09 13.93 -23.97
CA LEU A 671 45.42 13.31 -22.85
C LEU A 671 44.42 12.25 -23.34
N ASN A 672 44.24 11.18 -22.57
CA ASN A 672 43.21 10.19 -22.77
C ASN A 672 42.27 10.20 -21.56
N LEU A 673 41.02 10.64 -21.72
CA LEU A 673 40.06 10.74 -20.61
C LEU A 673 39.74 9.37 -19.99
N GLU A 674 39.69 8.31 -20.80
CA GLU A 674 39.42 6.95 -20.32
C GLU A 674 40.49 6.46 -19.32
N SER A 675 41.70 7.05 -19.34
CA SER A 675 42.74 6.72 -18.36
C SER A 675 42.38 7.12 -16.94
N PHE A 676 41.48 8.09 -16.74
CA PHE A 676 41.10 8.56 -15.40
C PHE A 676 40.14 7.63 -14.67
N LYS A 677 39.51 6.67 -15.37
CA LYS A 677 38.74 5.58 -14.76
C LYS A 677 39.62 4.56 -14.05
N ASP A 678 40.92 4.52 -14.39
CA ASP A 678 41.92 3.73 -13.68
C ASP A 678 42.49 4.55 -12.50
N PRO A 679 42.27 4.13 -11.25
CA PRO A 679 42.72 4.89 -10.07
C PRO A 679 44.23 5.13 -10.05
N GLN A 680 45.06 4.21 -10.56
CA GLN A 680 46.50 4.40 -10.56
C GLN A 680 46.95 5.42 -11.60
N GLN A 681 46.31 5.44 -12.77
CA GLN A 681 46.61 6.40 -13.82
C GLN A 681 46.13 7.81 -13.44
N LEU A 682 44.97 7.92 -12.79
CA LEU A 682 44.48 9.14 -12.19
C LEU A 682 45.48 9.70 -11.15
N GLU A 683 45.93 8.87 -10.21
CA GLU A 683 46.91 9.30 -9.20
C GLU A 683 48.25 9.73 -9.80
N ARG A 684 48.72 9.06 -10.86
CA ARG A 684 49.93 9.48 -11.59
C ARG A 684 49.75 10.83 -12.26
N PHE A 685 48.57 11.07 -12.84
CA PHE A 685 48.25 12.35 -13.47
C PHE A 685 48.20 13.48 -12.44
N ILE A 686 47.54 13.27 -11.31
CA ILE A 686 47.48 14.22 -10.19
C ILE A 686 48.88 14.49 -9.61
N SER A 687 49.69 13.45 -9.43
CA SER A 687 51.08 13.59 -8.96
C SER A 687 51.91 14.46 -9.91
N ARG A 688 51.73 14.29 -11.23
CA ARG A 688 52.38 15.09 -12.26
C ARG A 688 51.89 16.54 -12.23
N PHE A 689 50.59 16.77 -12.08
CA PHE A 689 50.03 18.11 -11.89
C PHE A 689 50.68 18.82 -10.70
N ILE A 690 50.68 18.19 -9.52
CA ILE A 690 51.25 18.77 -8.28
C ILE A 690 52.72 19.13 -8.48
N ALA A 691 53.52 18.23 -9.08
CA ALA A 691 54.93 18.48 -9.33
C ALA A 691 55.18 19.66 -10.28
N LEU A 692 54.37 19.80 -11.33
CA LEU A 692 54.48 20.90 -12.29
C LEU A 692 53.97 22.22 -11.71
N TYR A 693 52.91 22.18 -10.89
CA TYR A 693 52.40 23.34 -10.17
C TYR A 693 53.45 23.89 -9.19
N ASP A 694 54.05 23.03 -8.39
CA ASP A 694 55.10 23.41 -7.43
C ASP A 694 56.33 23.98 -8.16
N ALA A 695 56.72 23.40 -9.30
CA ALA A 695 57.83 23.90 -10.11
C ALA A 695 57.57 25.30 -10.71
N GLN A 696 56.36 25.55 -11.20
CA GLN A 696 55.96 26.87 -11.71
C GLN A 696 55.89 27.91 -10.59
N SER A 697 55.37 27.51 -9.42
CA SER A 697 55.26 28.38 -8.23
C SER A 697 56.61 28.70 -7.58
N ALA A 698 57.58 27.79 -7.68
CA ALA A 698 58.97 28.05 -7.26
C ALA A 698 59.70 29.04 -8.19
N SER A 699 59.26 29.15 -9.45
CA SER A 699 59.88 30.03 -10.46
C SER A 699 59.44 31.50 -10.33
N SER A 700 58.34 31.79 -9.62
CA SER A 700 57.81 33.13 -9.36
C SER A 700 58.33 33.76 -8.05
N VAL A 701 58.99 32.98 -7.19
CA VAL A 701 59.68 33.49 -5.99
C VAL A 701 61.18 33.66 -6.30
N SER A 702 61.51 34.72 -7.05
CA SER A 702 62.91 35.16 -7.16
C SER A 702 63.36 35.75 -5.83
N SER A 703 63.89 34.91 -4.93
CA SER A 703 64.55 35.37 -3.71
C SER A 703 65.76 36.25 -4.08
N PRO A 704 65.80 37.54 -3.67
CA PRO A 704 66.95 38.44 -3.90
C PRO A 704 68.25 37.98 -3.21
N ALA A 705 68.16 36.99 -2.32
CA ALA A 705 69.30 36.43 -1.59
C ALA A 705 70.29 35.67 -2.49
N LEU A 706 69.84 35.10 -3.62
CA LEU A 706 70.73 34.36 -4.54
C LEU A 706 71.50 35.27 -5.51
N THR A 707 71.08 36.52 -5.68
CA THR A 707 71.81 37.52 -6.48
C THR A 707 72.98 38.14 -5.71
N ILE A 708 72.93 38.15 -4.38
CA ILE A 708 74.01 38.65 -3.50
C ILE A 708 75.13 37.61 -3.35
N LEU A 709 74.81 36.31 -3.39
CA LEU A 709 75.79 35.22 -3.31
C LEU A 709 76.57 34.98 -4.61
N GLY A 710 76.13 35.52 -5.75
CA GLY A 710 76.82 35.46 -7.04
C GLY A 710 77.80 36.60 -7.32
N GLY A 711 77.84 37.63 -6.47
CA GLY A 711 78.67 38.84 -6.66
C GLY A 711 80.03 38.83 -5.96
N ALA A 712 80.40 37.72 -5.30
CA ALA A 712 81.65 37.60 -4.54
C ALA A 712 82.43 36.33 -4.89
N MET A 713 82.74 36.14 -6.17
CA MET A 713 84.00 35.52 -6.60
C MET A 713 84.44 36.21 -7.89
N LEU A 714 85.61 36.84 -7.82
CA LEU A 714 86.40 37.34 -8.96
C LEU A 714 86.79 36.20 -9.91
#